data_AF-A0A662ACU6-F1
#
_entry.id   AF-A0A662ACU6-F1
#
_cell.length_a   1.000
_cell.length_b   1.000
_cell.length_c   1.000
_cell.angle_alpha   90.00
_cell.angle_beta   90.00
_cell.angle_gamma   90.00
#
_symmetry.space_group_name_H-M   'P 1'
#
loop_
_entity.id
_entity.type
_entity.pdbx_description
1 polymer ?
#
loop_
_entity_poly.entity_id
_entity_poly.type
_entity_poly.pdbx_seq_one_letter_code
_entity_poly.pdbx_strand_id
1 'polypeptide(L)'
;MAFFFMKKIFTFIFLVFSIPLFSQDILINEFCAKNNNVISDNDFNQFTDWIELHNNTSTNITLSGSFLTDDTLQKTKWQFPSGSFIAANSFLLIWADKEDTLINSHHTNFKLSSGNEWVALYDPDTNLIDLIEYPNQFTNISYGKASSGLAYFSAPTPLSANNTTAYYSNERENQPSFSLTSGFYIADTELVITGISATSMVYYTTDGSYPDENSNIYTEPIVLTENTVVRAKTYGGLLPGKEKSCSYFIDNTKQLPVVSLIIDPDFLWSDSIGIFNDFEIEKRILWERSSKIQYFKSNDLKFETNNDIRLFGTTAFELPQKSFAVFANNTIQYQIFEDKEVDSFESFIMRSSSDDWNKTMFKDGFVQTIVQQKLEIDYQAYKPTVLYINGEYFGIFNMREKYNEDYLVNNHGIDKDSIDMLKLGYWSLSVEVLAGTNEKYYELLDYLNINDMSDDDVFAGVAQYLDIDDYTNYIITQIYTGNRSYKHNIKAWRENSIIDGFKWLLYDMDRAYMDSWRQIFLMIYDADPVLVKLLENINYRNHFLQQSCSHINVTFRKSYIDNLIDSLQNNIESEMPSHIEKWGPEGGIQSISDWNIYIQIMKDFAMERKDSLLHRLDSTFSLSGQVSVLLKKSVPHGGDVYIEDVLIPYNDSIHTYFKGIPVKLVAKPRPGHKFIDWENISDNDTIYHIFDSDETIHARFEVDCDIPQIITEDAILLKECSPYYFENDVTVETGVVLYCEPGVEVFFGGNVKLKVYGSIDFAGTENEPIIIQGNEGIYWKYIKSENGDIHLKHTIIYSGKKAISFSAGGNILIENCIFHESNLDMGDLISGNSANVIFTGNQFYGNQGNNKKDCIDCDGIPSGIFTGNIFYDITDDCIDIGDNSSDIIIERNSFYNCESMGISIGENTVADIRRNIFANCQGAIQVHSGAMATITNNTLYENETGIKCFHYENTPNSGGTANVVNTIFSQCINDYALQPNSEIDISYSLSDLTLHSGTGNLFGSPNFLNAMADNFQLSENSPCIDAGDTLSPPDPDGSRVDIGALYFDKNNFIPEFINSIAVYPNPFASVFTVQLYTGSIISRIDIYNLLGQNMYSKNDVNEERYIVETKVKGLLLIRVSDKKG
;
A
#
# COMPACT_ATOMS: atom_id res chain seq x y z
N MET A 1 -32.78 47.46 -45.73
CA MET A 1 -33.91 47.73 -46.66
C MET A 1 -34.77 46.47 -46.67
N ALA A 2 -35.87 46.46 -45.90
CA ALA A 2 -37.26 46.67 -46.35
C ALA A 2 -37.88 45.31 -46.80
N PHE A 3 -39.09 44.84 -46.48
CA PHE A 3 -40.26 45.16 -45.64
C PHE A 3 -41.48 44.52 -46.38
N PHE A 4 -42.45 43.90 -45.65
CA PHE A 4 -43.87 43.70 -46.03
C PHE A 4 -44.23 42.70 -47.18
N PHE A 5 -45.33 41.92 -47.24
CA PHE A 5 -46.48 41.59 -46.35
C PHE A 5 -47.40 40.53 -47.03
N MET A 6 -48.26 39.90 -46.20
CA MET A 6 -49.68 39.51 -46.41
C MET A 6 -50.14 38.16 -47.05
N LYS A 7 -50.72 37.35 -46.14
CA LYS A 7 -52.09 36.78 -46.08
C LYS A 7 -52.56 35.76 -47.13
N LYS A 8 -52.99 34.59 -46.62
CA LYS A 8 -54.36 34.08 -46.83
C LYS A 8 -54.90 33.39 -45.57
N ILE A 9 -56.18 33.69 -45.32
CA ILE A 9 -57.02 33.36 -44.18
C ILE A 9 -57.70 32.01 -44.42
N PHE A 10 -57.77 31.15 -43.39
CA PHE A 10 -58.92 30.27 -43.20
C PHE A 10 -59.36 30.30 -41.74
N THR A 11 -60.60 30.74 -41.56
CA THR A 11 -61.37 30.82 -40.33
C THR A 11 -61.60 29.41 -39.78
N PHE A 12 -61.21 29.15 -38.52
CA PHE A 12 -61.79 28.06 -37.74
C PHE A 12 -62.38 28.63 -36.45
N ILE A 13 -63.59 28.18 -36.19
CA ILE A 13 -64.52 28.65 -35.16
C ILE A 13 -63.91 28.40 -33.78
N PHE A 14 -63.79 29.46 -32.97
CA PHE A 14 -63.55 29.37 -31.53
C PHE A 14 -64.80 28.75 -30.89
N LEU A 15 -64.76 27.44 -30.61
CA LEU A 15 -65.60 26.85 -29.57
C LEU A 15 -64.76 26.86 -28.29
N VAL A 16 -65.01 27.83 -27.43
CA VAL A 16 -64.52 27.84 -26.06
C VAL A 16 -65.23 26.68 -25.34
N PHE A 17 -64.61 25.50 -25.33
CA PHE A 17 -64.80 24.59 -24.22
C PHE A 17 -63.99 25.18 -23.07
N SER A 18 -64.67 25.88 -22.18
CA SER A 18 -64.19 26.04 -20.81
C SER A 18 -64.10 24.62 -20.24
N ILE A 19 -62.93 24.00 -20.37
CA ILE A 19 -62.58 22.85 -19.53
C ILE A 19 -62.58 23.43 -18.13
N PRO A 20 -63.48 23.04 -17.21
CA PRO A 20 -63.25 23.36 -15.81
C PRO A 20 -61.87 22.80 -15.48
N LEU A 21 -60.93 23.68 -15.13
CA LEU A 21 -59.78 23.29 -14.34
C LEU A 21 -60.37 22.69 -13.06
N PHE A 22 -60.57 21.38 -13.05
CA PHE A 22 -60.77 20.67 -11.80
C PHE A 22 -59.44 20.82 -11.07
N SER A 23 -59.47 21.60 -9.98
CA SER A 23 -58.41 21.52 -8.99
C SER A 23 -58.33 20.05 -8.60
N GLN A 24 -57.21 19.42 -8.87
CA GLN A 24 -57.01 18.03 -8.55
C GLN A 24 -56.87 17.91 -7.05
N ASP A 25 -57.73 17.12 -6.42
CA ASP A 25 -57.94 17.14 -4.96
C ASP A 25 -56.68 16.72 -4.16
N ILE A 26 -55.89 15.78 -4.71
CA ILE A 26 -54.58 15.37 -4.18
C ILE A 26 -53.50 15.63 -5.23
N LEU A 27 -52.40 16.21 -4.79
CA LEU A 27 -51.24 16.54 -5.63
C LEU A 27 -49.98 15.88 -5.06
N ILE A 28 -49.08 15.42 -5.93
CA ILE A 28 -47.67 15.24 -5.59
C ILE A 28 -47.08 16.65 -5.45
N ASN A 29 -46.74 17.03 -4.22
CA ASN A 29 -46.35 18.39 -3.87
C ASN A 29 -44.85 18.64 -4.05
N GLU A 30 -44.04 17.78 -3.45
CA GLU A 30 -42.59 17.90 -3.38
C GLU A 30 -41.98 16.51 -3.14
N PHE A 31 -40.78 16.24 -3.62
CA PHE A 31 -40.04 15.02 -3.29
C PHE A 31 -38.54 15.29 -3.33
N CYS A 32 -37.77 14.47 -2.62
CA CYS A 32 -36.31 14.51 -2.64
C CYS A 32 -35.77 13.09 -2.87
N ALA A 33 -35.15 12.87 -4.03
CA ALA A 33 -34.58 11.56 -4.42
C ALA A 33 -33.11 11.36 -3.98
N LYS A 34 -32.56 12.34 -3.23
CA LYS A 34 -31.22 12.28 -2.64
C LYS A 34 -31.20 13.08 -1.34
N ASN A 35 -31.77 12.50 -0.30
CA ASN A 35 -31.85 13.13 1.01
C ASN A 35 -30.70 12.64 1.90
N ASN A 36 -29.80 13.55 2.27
CA ASN A 36 -28.68 13.26 3.17
C ASN A 36 -28.78 14.04 4.49
N ASN A 37 -29.53 15.15 4.56
CA ASN A 37 -29.64 15.97 5.77
C ASN A 37 -30.95 16.78 5.94
N VAL A 38 -31.94 16.63 5.05
CA VAL A 38 -33.12 17.53 5.04
C VAL A 38 -34.11 17.15 6.13
N ILE A 39 -34.53 15.90 6.16
CA ILE A 39 -35.46 15.34 7.14
C ILE A 39 -35.17 13.86 7.31
N SER A 40 -35.12 13.38 8.56
CA SER A 40 -35.00 11.95 8.81
C SER A 40 -36.37 11.30 8.88
N ASP A 41 -36.42 10.03 8.49
CA ASP A 41 -37.56 9.17 8.69
C ASP A 41 -37.84 8.98 10.19
N ASN A 42 -39.10 9.12 10.61
CA ASN A 42 -39.50 8.94 12.00
C ASN A 42 -39.47 7.47 12.48
N ASP A 43 -39.53 6.49 11.58
CA ASP A 43 -39.62 5.07 11.94
C ASP A 43 -38.22 4.43 12.07
N PHE A 44 -37.30 4.74 11.15
CA PHE A 44 -35.92 4.23 11.14
C PHE A 44 -34.84 5.29 11.40
N ASN A 45 -35.17 6.59 11.44
CA ASN A 45 -34.24 7.72 11.63
C ASN A 45 -33.06 7.75 10.63
N GLN A 46 -33.38 7.36 9.40
CA GLN A 46 -32.52 7.45 8.23
C GLN A 46 -32.86 8.68 7.40
N PHE A 47 -31.85 9.24 6.74
CA PHE A 47 -32.11 10.20 5.66
C PHE A 47 -32.38 9.40 4.40
N THR A 48 -33.67 9.22 4.10
CA THR A 48 -34.11 8.47 2.93
C THR A 48 -34.90 9.34 1.98
N ASP A 49 -35.04 8.86 0.74
CA ASP A 49 -35.79 9.57 -0.27
C ASP A 49 -37.25 9.67 0.16
N TRP A 50 -37.90 10.79 -0.13
CA TRP A 50 -39.26 11.02 0.33
C TRP A 50 -40.10 11.67 -0.75
N ILE A 51 -41.39 11.36 -0.73
CA ILE A 51 -42.43 11.91 -1.59
C ILE A 51 -43.49 12.53 -0.69
N GLU A 52 -43.89 13.75 -0.98
CA GLU A 52 -44.95 14.44 -0.27
C GLU A 52 -46.20 14.58 -1.12
N LEU A 53 -47.35 14.22 -0.55
CA LEU A 53 -48.67 14.48 -1.10
C LEU A 53 -49.37 15.62 -0.35
N HIS A 54 -50.08 16.46 -1.09
CA HIS A 54 -50.87 17.56 -0.54
C HIS A 54 -52.36 17.39 -0.90
N ASN A 55 -53.21 17.44 0.12
CA ASN A 55 -54.66 17.55 -0.05
C ASN A 55 -55.07 19.02 -0.06
N ASN A 56 -55.44 19.55 -1.23
CA ASN A 56 -55.80 20.97 -1.39
C ASN A 56 -57.30 21.25 -1.13
N THR A 57 -58.04 20.26 -0.63
CA THR A 57 -59.47 20.39 -0.34
C THR A 57 -59.74 20.76 1.11
N SER A 58 -60.94 21.26 1.38
CA SER A 58 -61.41 21.56 2.74
C SER A 58 -61.91 20.33 3.52
N THR A 59 -61.70 19.12 3.01
CA THR A 59 -62.16 17.85 3.62
C THR A 59 -61.04 16.82 3.67
N ASN A 60 -61.10 15.87 4.60
CA ASN A 60 -60.13 14.77 4.63
C ASN A 60 -60.33 13.85 3.42
N ILE A 61 -59.24 13.38 2.80
CA ILE A 61 -59.29 12.43 1.68
C ILE A 61 -58.61 11.13 2.10
N THR A 62 -59.28 10.00 1.87
CA THR A 62 -58.71 8.67 2.08
C THR A 62 -57.82 8.27 0.91
N LEU A 63 -56.67 7.67 1.22
CA LEU A 63 -55.76 7.05 0.26
C LEU A 63 -55.85 5.52 0.31
N SER A 64 -56.69 4.95 1.19
CA SER A 64 -56.77 3.50 1.39
C SER A 64 -57.00 2.76 0.06
N GLY A 65 -56.06 1.88 -0.29
CA GLY A 65 -56.11 1.09 -1.53
C GLY A 65 -55.65 1.80 -2.80
N SER A 66 -55.27 3.08 -2.73
CA SER A 66 -54.60 3.82 -3.82
C SER A 66 -53.18 3.30 -4.01
N PHE A 67 -52.51 3.66 -5.12
CA PHE A 67 -51.17 3.17 -5.45
C PHE A 67 -50.18 4.30 -5.75
N LEU A 68 -48.93 4.12 -5.35
CA LEU A 68 -47.79 4.95 -5.72
C LEU A 68 -46.81 4.12 -6.54
N THR A 69 -46.18 4.72 -7.54
CA THR A 69 -45.14 4.07 -8.35
C THR A 69 -44.14 5.07 -8.90
N ASP A 70 -42.91 4.61 -9.07
CA ASP A 70 -41.82 5.25 -9.82
C ASP A 70 -41.79 4.85 -11.31
N ASP A 71 -42.49 3.77 -11.67
CA ASP A 71 -42.59 3.21 -13.01
C ASP A 71 -44.05 3.21 -13.48
N THR A 72 -44.33 4.01 -14.52
CA THR A 72 -45.67 4.13 -15.10
C THR A 72 -46.17 2.85 -15.79
N LEU A 73 -45.28 1.89 -16.07
CA LEU A 73 -45.64 0.56 -16.56
C LEU A 73 -46.13 -0.37 -15.43
N GLN A 74 -45.81 -0.06 -14.17
CA GLN A 74 -46.20 -0.81 -12.97
C GLN A 74 -47.14 0.02 -12.07
N LYS A 75 -48.38 0.26 -12.53
CA LYS A 75 -49.35 1.14 -11.83
C LYS A 75 -49.68 0.77 -10.39
N THR A 76 -49.49 -0.49 -10.02
CA THR A 76 -49.83 -1.04 -8.70
C THR A 76 -48.58 -1.46 -7.92
N LYS A 77 -47.44 -0.79 -8.14
CA LYS A 77 -46.14 -1.15 -7.55
C LYS A 77 -46.18 -1.16 -6.03
N TRP A 78 -46.66 -0.09 -5.41
CA TRP A 78 -46.91 -0.01 -3.97
C TRP A 78 -48.32 0.47 -3.67
N GLN A 79 -48.99 -0.16 -2.71
CA GLN A 79 -50.36 0.17 -2.31
C GLN A 79 -50.38 0.87 -0.95
N PHE A 80 -51.11 1.98 -0.84
CA PHE A 80 -51.29 2.67 0.43
C PHE A 80 -52.00 1.78 1.46
N PRO A 81 -51.49 1.69 2.71
CA PRO A 81 -52.11 0.88 3.75
C PRO A 81 -53.55 1.31 4.06
N SER A 82 -54.36 0.34 4.49
CA SER A 82 -55.73 0.58 4.91
C SER A 82 -55.79 1.59 6.06
N GLY A 83 -56.65 2.60 5.93
CA GLY A 83 -56.78 3.69 6.90
C GLY A 83 -55.92 4.91 6.60
N SER A 84 -55.06 4.89 5.57
CA SER A 84 -54.30 6.06 5.13
C SER A 84 -55.25 7.19 4.68
N PHE A 85 -55.03 8.40 5.18
CA PHE A 85 -55.75 9.61 4.77
C PHE A 85 -54.86 10.85 4.90
N ILE A 86 -55.19 11.90 4.15
CA ILE A 86 -54.60 13.24 4.31
C ILE A 86 -55.70 14.17 4.83
N ALA A 87 -55.44 14.88 5.93
CA ALA A 87 -56.37 15.85 6.47
C ALA A 87 -56.59 17.04 5.50
N ALA A 88 -57.69 17.76 5.66
CA ALA A 88 -57.99 18.95 4.85
C ALA A 88 -56.82 19.97 4.87
N ASN A 89 -56.40 20.48 3.72
CA ASN A 89 -55.28 21.42 3.55
C ASN A 89 -53.98 20.97 4.25
N SER A 90 -53.72 19.67 4.30
CA SER A 90 -52.55 19.08 4.98
C SER A 90 -51.69 18.27 4.03
N PHE A 91 -50.50 17.91 4.50
CA PHE A 91 -49.48 17.18 3.76
C PHE A 91 -49.28 15.78 4.36
N LEU A 92 -48.82 14.84 3.55
CA LEU A 92 -48.42 13.50 3.97
C LEU A 92 -47.07 13.15 3.34
N LEU A 93 -46.10 12.78 4.16
CA LEU A 93 -44.82 12.22 3.71
C LEU A 93 -44.92 10.71 3.52
N ILE A 94 -44.24 10.23 2.50
CA ILE A 94 -44.06 8.83 2.16
C ILE A 94 -42.57 8.61 1.92
N TRP A 95 -41.98 7.61 2.56
CA TRP A 95 -40.58 7.24 2.44
C TRP A 95 -40.38 6.27 1.27
N ALA A 96 -39.53 6.63 0.33
CA ALA A 96 -39.22 5.83 -0.85
C ALA A 96 -37.89 5.09 -0.64
N ASP A 97 -37.91 4.04 0.18
CA ASP A 97 -36.70 3.45 0.76
C ASP A 97 -36.57 1.92 0.64
N LYS A 98 -37.57 1.24 0.05
CA LYS A 98 -37.74 -0.22 -0.01
C LYS A 98 -38.06 -0.90 1.32
N GLU A 99 -38.38 -0.15 2.37
CA GLU A 99 -38.65 -0.67 3.72
C GLU A 99 -40.15 -0.91 3.96
N ASP A 100 -40.83 -1.63 3.07
CA ASP A 100 -42.26 -2.00 3.20
C ASP A 100 -42.46 -3.17 4.18
N THR A 101 -41.95 -3.01 5.41
CA THR A 101 -41.87 -4.07 6.43
C THR A 101 -42.80 -3.85 7.62
N LEU A 102 -43.22 -2.60 7.88
CA LEU A 102 -44.07 -2.23 9.01
C LEU A 102 -45.56 -2.10 8.61
N ILE A 103 -46.44 -2.74 9.40
CA ILE A 103 -47.89 -2.69 9.18
C ILE A 103 -48.40 -1.26 9.35
N ASN A 104 -49.14 -0.76 8.36
CA ASN A 104 -49.70 0.60 8.31
C ASN A 104 -48.67 1.73 8.30
N SER A 105 -47.46 1.48 7.82
CA SER A 105 -46.41 2.49 7.63
C SER A 105 -46.44 3.09 6.22
N HIS A 106 -45.83 4.27 6.04
CA HIS A 106 -45.77 4.95 4.74
C HIS A 106 -44.41 4.77 4.06
N HIS A 107 -43.91 3.53 4.03
CA HIS A 107 -42.67 3.15 3.34
C HIS A 107 -42.99 2.36 2.09
N THR A 108 -42.44 2.78 0.95
CA THR A 108 -42.68 2.09 -0.33
C THR A 108 -41.75 0.90 -0.51
N ASN A 109 -42.15 -0.06 -1.33
CA ASN A 109 -41.30 -1.19 -1.74
C ASN A 109 -40.30 -0.82 -2.86
N PHE A 110 -40.10 0.47 -3.13
CA PHE A 110 -39.17 1.00 -4.13
C PHE A 110 -38.37 2.19 -3.57
N LYS A 111 -37.38 2.67 -4.33
CA LYS A 111 -36.59 3.86 -4.03
C LYS A 111 -36.47 4.69 -5.29
N LEU A 112 -36.38 6.02 -5.15
CA LEU A 112 -36.24 6.91 -6.30
C LEU A 112 -34.84 6.83 -6.90
N SER A 113 -34.77 6.92 -8.23
CA SER A 113 -33.51 7.02 -8.96
C SER A 113 -32.98 8.46 -8.94
N SER A 114 -31.72 8.62 -9.35
CA SER A 114 -31.10 9.95 -9.42
C SER A 114 -31.59 10.86 -10.56
N GLY A 115 -32.59 10.43 -11.35
CA GLY A 115 -33.24 11.21 -12.40
C GLY A 115 -33.73 10.38 -13.58
N ASN A 116 -34.53 11.01 -14.45
CA ASN A 116 -35.16 10.41 -15.64
C ASN A 116 -36.18 9.31 -15.30
N GLU A 117 -36.97 9.55 -14.27
CA GLU A 117 -38.00 8.63 -13.76
C GLU A 117 -39.30 9.41 -13.48
N TRP A 118 -40.34 8.71 -13.06
CA TRP A 118 -41.64 9.27 -12.72
C TRP A 118 -41.92 9.13 -11.23
N VAL A 119 -42.87 9.93 -10.73
CA VAL A 119 -43.64 9.65 -9.51
C VAL A 119 -45.10 9.75 -9.92
N ALA A 120 -45.85 8.66 -9.77
CA ALA A 120 -47.23 8.57 -10.21
C ALA A 120 -48.13 8.07 -9.09
N LEU A 121 -49.27 8.74 -8.91
CA LEU A 121 -50.31 8.40 -7.93
C LEU A 121 -51.56 7.92 -8.68
N TYR A 122 -52.09 6.75 -8.31
CA TYR A 122 -53.29 6.16 -8.89
C TYR A 122 -54.35 5.89 -7.82
N ASP A 123 -55.63 6.01 -8.19
CA ASP A 123 -56.75 5.64 -7.32
C ASP A 123 -56.91 4.10 -7.20
N PRO A 124 -57.81 3.59 -6.33
CA PRO A 124 -58.02 2.14 -6.18
C PRO A 124 -58.52 1.42 -7.44
N ASP A 125 -59.12 2.15 -8.39
CA ASP A 125 -59.57 1.66 -9.69
C ASP A 125 -58.47 1.79 -10.78
N THR A 126 -57.25 2.18 -10.40
CA THR A 126 -56.06 2.40 -11.25
C THR A 126 -56.17 3.57 -12.23
N ASN A 127 -57.06 4.53 -11.98
CA ASN A 127 -57.08 5.80 -12.72
C ASN A 127 -55.98 6.72 -12.20
N LEU A 128 -55.31 7.43 -13.12
CA LEU A 128 -54.25 8.37 -12.76
C LEU A 128 -54.84 9.55 -11.97
N ILE A 129 -54.33 9.74 -10.75
CA ILE A 129 -54.52 10.97 -9.99
C ILE A 129 -53.46 11.94 -10.48
N ASP A 130 -52.21 11.86 -10.06
CA ASP A 130 -51.18 12.84 -10.41
C ASP A 130 -49.89 12.17 -10.91
N LEU A 131 -49.09 12.91 -11.67
CA LEU A 131 -47.85 12.42 -12.28
C LEU A 131 -46.82 13.55 -12.33
N ILE A 132 -45.61 13.26 -11.88
CA ILE A 132 -44.42 14.08 -12.15
C ILE A 132 -43.39 13.22 -12.87
N GLU A 133 -42.98 13.63 -14.06
CA GLU A 133 -41.73 13.17 -14.68
C GLU A 133 -40.62 14.13 -14.26
N TYR A 134 -39.49 13.62 -13.79
CA TYR A 134 -38.46 14.47 -13.21
C TYR A 134 -37.06 14.29 -13.80
N PRO A 135 -36.33 15.41 -13.99
CA PRO A 135 -34.96 15.41 -14.50
C PRO A 135 -33.95 14.94 -13.45
N ASN A 136 -32.65 15.06 -13.74
CA ASN A 136 -31.58 14.78 -12.77
C ASN A 136 -31.80 15.49 -11.42
N GLN A 137 -31.61 14.74 -10.34
CA GLN A 137 -31.80 15.16 -8.96
C GLN A 137 -30.46 15.42 -8.28
N PHE A 138 -30.45 16.34 -7.32
CA PHE A 138 -29.27 16.78 -6.59
C PHE A 138 -29.45 16.57 -5.10
N THR A 139 -28.35 16.24 -4.41
CA THR A 139 -28.36 16.00 -2.96
C THR A 139 -28.94 17.20 -2.20
N ASN A 140 -29.91 16.92 -1.32
CA ASN A 140 -30.63 17.86 -0.46
C ASN A 140 -31.40 18.97 -1.21
N ILE A 141 -31.65 18.80 -2.52
CA ILE A 141 -32.47 19.70 -3.33
C ILE A 141 -33.68 18.90 -3.78
N SER A 142 -34.86 19.33 -3.33
CA SER A 142 -36.12 18.71 -3.69
C SER A 142 -36.62 19.23 -5.05
N TYR A 143 -37.58 18.50 -5.62
CA TYR A 143 -38.28 18.87 -6.84
C TYR A 143 -39.78 18.77 -6.61
N GLY A 144 -40.55 19.74 -7.09
CA GLY A 144 -41.97 19.80 -6.78
C GLY A 144 -42.74 20.91 -7.48
N LYS A 145 -44.00 21.08 -7.09
CA LYS A 145 -44.91 22.09 -7.67
C LYS A 145 -44.65 23.46 -7.04
N ALA A 146 -44.32 24.44 -7.88
CA ALA A 146 -44.29 25.87 -7.57
C ALA A 146 -45.45 26.60 -8.27
N SER A 147 -45.61 27.90 -7.97
CA SER A 147 -46.69 28.72 -8.52
C SER A 147 -46.72 28.82 -10.07
N SER A 148 -45.57 28.62 -10.73
CA SER A 148 -45.45 28.71 -12.20
C SER A 148 -45.13 27.37 -12.88
N GLY A 149 -45.23 26.24 -12.17
CA GLY A 149 -44.93 24.90 -12.70
C GLY A 149 -44.00 24.10 -11.79
N LEU A 150 -43.39 23.03 -12.32
CA LEU A 150 -42.42 22.23 -11.59
C LEU A 150 -41.08 22.97 -11.47
N ALA A 151 -40.46 22.90 -10.30
CA ALA A 151 -39.22 23.58 -9.99
C ALA A 151 -38.40 22.80 -8.95
N TYR A 152 -37.11 23.11 -8.89
CA TYR A 152 -36.24 22.71 -7.79
C TYR A 152 -36.36 23.67 -6.61
N PHE A 153 -36.21 23.16 -5.38
CA PHE A 153 -36.12 23.95 -4.16
C PHE A 153 -34.82 23.64 -3.42
N SER A 154 -33.94 24.63 -3.29
CA SER A 154 -32.67 24.49 -2.57
C SER A 154 -32.83 24.48 -1.04
N ALA A 155 -34.01 24.90 -0.57
CA ALA A 155 -34.46 24.78 0.81
C ALA A 155 -35.81 24.03 0.77
N PRO A 156 -35.79 22.69 0.84
CA PRO A 156 -37.00 21.87 0.80
C PRO A 156 -37.95 22.19 1.97
N THR A 157 -39.24 21.91 1.78
CA THR A 157 -40.31 22.31 2.71
C THR A 157 -41.19 21.15 3.20
N PRO A 158 -40.63 20.02 3.66
CA PRO A 158 -41.43 18.87 4.07
C PRO A 158 -42.44 19.25 5.17
N LEU A 159 -43.63 18.67 5.06
CA LEU A 159 -44.85 18.90 5.85
C LEU A 159 -45.40 20.33 5.79
N SER A 160 -45.02 21.11 4.77
CA SER A 160 -45.43 22.51 4.64
C SER A 160 -45.56 22.95 3.18
N ALA A 161 -46.13 24.13 2.95
CA ALA A 161 -46.29 24.65 1.59
C ALA A 161 -44.96 25.12 1.00
N ASN A 162 -44.69 24.76 -0.27
CA ASN A 162 -43.51 25.16 -1.05
C ASN A 162 -43.44 26.68 -1.26
N ASN A 163 -42.93 27.41 -0.26
CA ASN A 163 -42.87 28.87 -0.24
C ASN A 163 -41.43 29.43 -0.30
N THR A 164 -40.44 28.56 -0.53
CA THR A 164 -39.03 28.91 -0.71
C THR A 164 -38.74 29.26 -2.18
N THR A 165 -37.51 29.70 -2.45
CA THR A 165 -37.08 30.07 -3.80
C THR A 165 -37.18 28.88 -4.76
N ALA A 166 -37.97 29.04 -5.81
CA ALA A 166 -38.16 28.05 -6.87
C ALA A 166 -37.20 28.30 -8.04
N TYR A 167 -36.45 27.27 -8.43
CA TYR A 167 -35.52 27.30 -9.56
C TYR A 167 -36.07 26.46 -10.72
N TYR A 168 -36.31 27.11 -11.86
CA TYR A 168 -36.92 26.48 -13.05
C TYR A 168 -35.89 25.93 -14.06
N SER A 169 -34.60 25.99 -13.73
CA SER A 169 -33.52 25.35 -14.47
C SER A 169 -32.69 24.48 -13.54
N ASN A 170 -31.96 23.53 -14.11
CA ASN A 170 -30.98 22.71 -13.40
C ASN A 170 -29.57 23.34 -13.41
N GLU A 171 -29.46 24.61 -13.81
CA GLU A 171 -28.20 25.34 -13.81
C GLU A 171 -27.78 25.64 -12.37
N ARG A 172 -26.49 25.46 -12.08
CA ARG A 172 -25.93 25.62 -10.74
C ARG A 172 -24.82 26.66 -10.74
N GLU A 173 -24.62 27.27 -9.58
CA GLU A 173 -23.41 28.04 -9.30
C GLU A 173 -22.16 27.15 -9.42
N ASN A 174 -21.02 27.77 -9.73
CA ASN A 174 -19.75 27.04 -9.80
C ASN A 174 -19.33 26.52 -8.41
N GLN A 175 -18.69 25.36 -8.37
CA GLN A 175 -18.02 24.88 -7.16
C GLN A 175 -16.89 25.86 -6.78
N PRO A 176 -16.76 26.26 -5.50
CA PRO A 176 -15.64 27.09 -5.08
C PRO A 176 -14.31 26.35 -5.25
N SER A 177 -13.25 27.09 -5.57
CA SER A 177 -11.90 26.54 -5.73
C SER A 177 -10.97 27.04 -4.63
N PHE A 178 -10.19 26.14 -4.06
CA PHE A 178 -9.25 26.41 -2.96
C PHE A 178 -7.84 26.56 -3.52
N SER A 179 -7.06 27.52 -3.02
CA SER A 179 -5.66 27.72 -3.41
C SER A 179 -4.72 26.63 -2.92
N LEU A 180 -5.15 25.86 -1.91
CA LEU A 180 -4.41 24.79 -1.28
C LEU A 180 -5.15 23.47 -1.48
N THR A 181 -4.41 22.37 -1.63
CA THR A 181 -4.96 21.02 -1.64
C THR A 181 -5.11 20.49 -0.21
N SER A 182 -5.95 19.48 0.01
CA SER A 182 -5.93 18.79 1.31
C SER A 182 -4.55 18.18 1.55
N GLY A 183 -4.03 18.27 2.78
CA GLY A 183 -2.70 17.75 3.07
C GLY A 183 -2.06 18.34 4.31
N PHE A 184 -0.75 18.12 4.42
CA PHE A 184 0.08 18.47 5.57
C PHE A 184 0.96 19.68 5.24
N TYR A 185 1.04 20.60 6.18
CA TYR A 185 1.76 21.88 6.03
C TYR A 185 2.65 22.09 7.26
N ILE A 186 3.91 22.47 7.03
CA ILE A 186 4.94 22.59 8.08
C ILE A 186 4.94 23.94 8.80
N ALA A 187 4.04 24.85 8.43
CA ALA A 187 3.90 26.18 9.02
C ALA A 187 2.49 26.73 8.76
N ASP A 188 2.12 27.78 9.49
CA ASP A 188 0.91 28.56 9.24
C ASP A 188 0.82 28.96 7.76
N THR A 189 -0.36 28.79 7.16
CA THR A 189 -0.57 29.02 5.73
C THR A 189 -1.91 29.71 5.46
N GLU A 190 -2.03 30.39 4.33
CA GLU A 190 -3.25 31.10 3.94
C GLU A 190 -4.03 30.34 2.87
N LEU A 191 -5.30 30.07 3.17
CA LEU A 191 -6.26 29.52 2.23
C LEU A 191 -7.03 30.66 1.54
N VAL A 192 -6.86 30.75 0.22
CA VAL A 192 -7.65 31.62 -0.65
C VAL A 192 -8.76 30.79 -1.31
N ILE A 193 -10.00 31.29 -1.22
CA ILE A 193 -11.16 30.66 -1.87
C ILE A 193 -11.62 31.55 -3.03
N THR A 194 -11.74 30.97 -4.21
CA THR A 194 -12.25 31.64 -5.42
C THR A 194 -13.60 31.08 -5.83
N GLY A 195 -14.36 31.84 -6.61
CA GLY A 195 -15.74 31.52 -6.98
C GLY A 195 -16.76 32.64 -6.71
N ILE A 196 -16.32 33.74 -6.10
CA ILE A 196 -17.12 34.95 -5.90
C ILE A 196 -17.31 35.68 -7.25
N SER A 197 -18.53 36.13 -7.51
CA SER A 197 -18.87 36.97 -8.67
C SER A 197 -19.73 38.16 -8.22
N ALA A 198 -20.09 39.05 -9.15
CA ALA A 198 -21.04 40.14 -8.84
C ALA A 198 -22.42 39.64 -8.38
N THR A 199 -22.75 38.36 -8.62
CA THR A 199 -24.05 37.75 -8.34
C THR A 199 -23.97 36.50 -7.47
N SER A 200 -22.77 36.06 -7.08
CA SER A 200 -22.54 34.80 -6.38
C SER A 200 -21.56 35.01 -5.23
N MET A 201 -21.92 34.53 -4.04
CA MET A 201 -21.10 34.59 -2.83
C MET A 201 -20.70 33.18 -2.40
N VAL A 202 -19.54 33.06 -1.75
CA VAL A 202 -19.06 31.79 -1.20
C VAL A 202 -19.31 31.78 0.31
N TYR A 203 -19.98 30.74 0.77
CA TYR A 203 -20.27 30.48 2.17
C TYR A 203 -19.44 29.28 2.64
N TYR A 204 -18.88 29.33 3.84
CA TYR A 204 -18.00 28.30 4.36
C TYR A 204 -18.21 28.01 5.85
N THR A 205 -17.79 26.82 6.25
CA THR A 205 -17.75 26.32 7.63
C THR A 205 -16.38 25.72 7.93
N THR A 206 -16.00 25.71 9.20
CA THR A 206 -14.71 25.17 9.67
C THR A 206 -14.87 24.07 10.73
N ASP A 207 -16.10 23.73 11.07
CA ASP A 207 -16.47 22.77 12.12
C ASP A 207 -16.98 21.43 11.56
N GLY A 208 -17.02 21.31 10.23
CA GLY A 208 -17.54 20.14 9.52
C GLY A 208 -19.04 20.20 9.21
N SER A 209 -19.80 21.20 9.65
CA SER A 209 -21.23 21.34 9.28
C SER A 209 -21.41 21.68 7.79
N TYR A 210 -22.56 21.34 7.20
CA TYR A 210 -22.82 21.68 5.79
C TYR A 210 -22.96 23.21 5.60
N PRO A 211 -22.22 23.84 4.67
CA PRO A 211 -22.34 25.27 4.42
C PRO A 211 -23.68 25.61 3.75
N ASP A 212 -24.38 26.60 4.32
CA ASP A 212 -25.64 27.17 3.86
C ASP A 212 -25.58 28.71 3.79
N GLU A 213 -26.69 29.37 3.42
CA GLU A 213 -26.75 30.84 3.34
C GLU A 213 -26.70 31.54 4.71
N ASN A 214 -26.73 30.80 5.82
CA ASN A 214 -26.55 31.31 7.19
C ASN A 214 -25.10 31.15 7.70
N SER A 215 -24.25 30.46 6.94
CA SER A 215 -22.85 30.20 7.28
C SER A 215 -21.96 31.43 7.05
N ASN A 216 -20.66 31.33 7.36
CA ASN A 216 -19.73 32.46 7.21
C ASN A 216 -19.55 32.82 5.73
N ILE A 217 -19.66 34.10 5.39
CA ILE A 217 -19.37 34.60 4.04
C ILE A 217 -17.86 34.79 3.89
N TYR A 218 -17.27 34.16 2.89
CA TYR A 218 -15.86 34.34 2.57
C TYR A 218 -15.61 35.76 2.01
N THR A 219 -14.77 36.53 2.69
CA THR A 219 -14.44 37.93 2.34
C THR A 219 -12.94 38.21 2.31
N GLU A 220 -12.15 37.44 3.04
CA GLU A 220 -10.70 37.57 3.21
C GLU A 220 -10.08 36.15 3.24
N PRO A 221 -8.79 35.95 2.91
CA PRO A 221 -8.09 34.68 3.11
C PRO A 221 -8.23 34.11 4.53
N ILE A 222 -8.37 32.79 4.65
CA ILE A 222 -8.44 32.08 5.93
C ILE A 222 -7.01 31.71 6.33
N VAL A 223 -6.54 32.21 7.47
CA VAL A 223 -5.23 31.82 8.02
C VAL A 223 -5.40 30.51 8.79
N LEU A 224 -4.69 29.48 8.37
CA LEU A 224 -4.68 28.14 8.96
C LEU A 224 -3.50 28.03 9.92
N THR A 225 -3.76 28.08 11.22
CA THR A 225 -2.75 27.97 12.30
C THR A 225 -2.82 26.64 13.05
N GLU A 226 -3.85 25.83 12.76
CA GLU A 226 -4.10 24.54 13.39
C GLU A 226 -4.83 23.62 12.40
N ASN A 227 -4.93 22.33 12.75
CA ASN A 227 -5.65 21.36 11.93
C ASN A 227 -7.10 21.83 11.71
N THR A 228 -7.49 22.03 10.46
CA THR A 228 -8.78 22.63 10.12
C THR A 228 -9.38 21.91 8.93
N VAL A 229 -10.67 21.60 9.02
CA VAL A 229 -11.48 21.22 7.86
C VAL A 229 -12.19 22.46 7.35
N VAL A 230 -12.12 22.74 6.05
CA VAL A 230 -12.89 23.82 5.43
C VAL A 230 -13.86 23.23 4.43
N ARG A 231 -15.16 23.47 4.63
CA ARG A 231 -16.22 23.14 3.67
C ARG A 231 -16.77 24.44 3.11
N ALA A 232 -16.93 24.53 1.79
CA ALA A 232 -17.43 25.74 1.14
C ALA A 232 -18.40 25.44 0.00
N LYS A 233 -19.34 26.36 -0.22
CA LYS A 233 -20.35 26.26 -1.26
C LYS A 233 -20.76 27.64 -1.76
N THR A 234 -21.02 27.74 -3.06
CA THR A 234 -21.40 29.00 -3.70
C THR A 234 -22.92 29.12 -3.79
N TYR A 235 -23.45 30.27 -3.39
CA TYR A 235 -24.86 30.63 -3.45
C TYR A 235 -25.05 31.93 -4.23
N GLY A 236 -26.16 32.04 -4.96
CA GLY A 236 -26.41 33.17 -5.86
C GLY A 236 -27.78 33.10 -6.52
N GLY A 237 -27.86 33.50 -7.79
CA GLY A 237 -29.12 33.50 -8.56
C GLY A 237 -29.50 32.14 -9.15
N LEU A 238 -28.59 31.17 -9.14
CA LEU A 238 -28.79 29.79 -9.63
C LEU A 238 -28.88 28.79 -8.47
N LEU A 239 -29.13 27.51 -8.77
CA LEU A 239 -29.09 26.46 -7.76
C LEU A 239 -27.69 26.41 -7.10
N PRO A 240 -27.60 26.11 -5.79
CA PRO A 240 -26.32 26.12 -5.09
C PRO A 240 -25.26 25.24 -5.76
N GLY A 241 -24.01 25.70 -5.76
CA GLY A 241 -22.89 24.97 -6.36
C GLY A 241 -22.60 23.65 -5.65
N LYS A 242 -21.73 22.80 -6.24
CA LYS A 242 -21.23 21.62 -5.52
C LYS A 242 -20.39 22.09 -4.33
N GLU A 243 -20.46 21.36 -3.23
CA GLU A 243 -19.60 21.60 -2.07
C GLU A 243 -18.15 21.22 -2.39
N LYS A 244 -17.18 22.01 -1.90
CA LYS A 244 -15.76 21.64 -1.84
C LYS A 244 -15.35 21.52 -0.38
N SER A 245 -14.66 20.43 -0.04
CA SER A 245 -14.23 20.11 1.33
C SER A 245 -12.80 19.59 1.34
N CYS A 246 -11.96 20.21 2.16
CA CYS A 246 -10.54 19.90 2.32
C CYS A 246 -10.12 19.90 3.80
N SER A 247 -9.27 18.95 4.16
CA SER A 247 -8.61 18.86 5.45
C SER A 247 -7.18 19.37 5.36
N TYR A 248 -6.81 20.28 6.27
CA TYR A 248 -5.48 20.85 6.38
C TYR A 248 -4.89 20.48 7.74
N PHE A 249 -3.72 19.87 7.74
CA PHE A 249 -2.99 19.50 8.95
C PHE A 249 -1.75 20.38 9.10
N ILE A 250 -1.65 21.14 10.20
CA ILE A 250 -0.60 22.15 10.40
C ILE A 250 0.40 21.65 11.44
N ASP A 251 1.70 21.74 11.13
CA ASP A 251 2.84 21.32 11.95
C ASP A 251 2.74 19.87 12.45
N ASN A 252 2.28 18.96 11.57
CA ASN A 252 1.76 17.68 12.01
C ASN A 252 1.96 16.54 11.00
N THR A 253 3.20 16.16 10.69
CA THR A 253 3.45 14.98 9.83
C THR A 253 3.20 13.67 10.59
N LYS A 254 2.67 12.65 9.90
CA LYS A 254 2.41 11.33 10.50
C LYS A 254 3.21 10.22 9.83
N GLN A 255 3.69 9.27 10.65
CA GLN A 255 4.29 8.01 10.16
C GLN A 255 3.20 7.03 9.73
N LEU A 256 2.12 6.93 10.52
CA LEU A 256 0.96 6.12 10.17
C LEU A 256 0.12 6.79 9.07
N PRO A 257 -0.58 6.01 8.24
CA PRO A 257 -1.62 6.54 7.37
C PRO A 257 -2.66 7.33 8.16
N VAL A 258 -3.28 8.32 7.51
CA VAL A 258 -4.27 9.20 8.12
C VAL A 258 -5.59 9.11 7.38
N VAL A 259 -6.69 8.95 8.12
CA VAL A 259 -8.06 9.11 7.64
C VAL A 259 -8.60 10.40 8.22
N SER A 260 -9.03 11.32 7.36
CA SER A 260 -9.81 12.49 7.76
C SER A 260 -11.28 12.24 7.47
N LEU A 261 -12.09 12.14 8.52
CA LEU A 261 -13.54 12.08 8.45
C LEU A 261 -14.10 13.50 8.55
N ILE A 262 -14.72 13.96 7.47
CA ILE A 262 -15.44 15.23 7.37
C ILE A 262 -16.93 14.92 7.50
N ILE A 263 -17.56 15.36 8.58
CA ILE A 263 -18.95 15.02 8.89
C ILE A 263 -19.65 16.16 9.62
N ASP A 264 -20.95 16.31 9.41
CA ASP A 264 -21.75 17.25 10.19
C ASP A 264 -21.73 16.87 11.69
N PRO A 265 -21.35 17.77 12.61
CA PRO A 265 -21.31 17.46 14.04
C PRO A 265 -22.62 16.91 14.60
N ASP A 266 -23.78 17.36 14.09
CA ASP A 266 -25.08 16.87 14.56
C ASP A 266 -25.26 15.38 14.28
N PHE A 267 -24.66 14.87 13.19
CA PHE A 267 -24.70 13.45 12.87
C PHE A 267 -23.91 12.58 13.83
N LEU A 268 -22.98 13.16 14.60
CA LEU A 268 -22.29 12.46 15.67
C LEU A 268 -22.96 12.72 17.02
N TRP A 269 -23.24 13.98 17.35
CA TRP A 269 -23.44 14.36 18.75
C TRP A 269 -24.88 14.74 19.12
N SER A 270 -25.76 15.02 18.14
CA SER A 270 -27.14 15.45 18.42
C SER A 270 -27.94 14.38 19.17
N ASP A 271 -28.85 14.80 20.06
CA ASP A 271 -29.77 13.91 20.77
C ASP A 271 -30.75 13.19 19.84
N SER A 272 -31.13 13.81 18.71
CA SER A 272 -32.14 13.27 17.79
C SER A 272 -31.56 12.38 16.70
N ILE A 273 -30.41 12.77 16.13
CA ILE A 273 -29.84 12.13 14.94
C ILE A 273 -28.37 11.72 15.10
N GLY A 274 -27.72 12.06 16.22
CA GLY A 274 -26.31 11.76 16.44
C GLY A 274 -26.03 10.29 16.72
N ILE A 275 -25.11 9.67 15.98
CA ILE A 275 -24.78 8.24 16.19
C ILE A 275 -23.79 8.01 17.35
N PHE A 276 -23.11 9.03 17.87
CA PHE A 276 -22.14 8.91 18.98
C PHE A 276 -22.71 9.29 20.35
N ASN A 277 -23.98 9.71 20.43
CA ASN A 277 -24.65 10.00 21.68
C ASN A 277 -25.26 8.72 22.32
N ASP A 278 -25.32 8.66 23.65
CA ASP A 278 -25.66 7.46 24.43
C ASP A 278 -27.18 7.22 24.61
N PHE A 279 -28.06 8.09 24.11
CA PHE A 279 -29.51 7.94 24.21
C PHE A 279 -30.07 6.90 23.20
N GLU A 280 -30.97 5.99 23.59
CA GLU A 280 -31.59 4.97 22.69
C GLU A 280 -30.63 4.13 21.81
N ILE A 281 -29.55 3.66 22.43
CA ILE A 281 -28.40 3.02 21.77
C ILE A 281 -28.74 1.84 20.84
N GLU A 282 -29.75 1.04 21.17
CA GLU A 282 -30.16 -0.15 20.41
C GLU A 282 -30.74 0.17 19.02
N LYS A 283 -31.33 1.35 18.83
CA LYS A 283 -31.89 1.76 17.53
C LYS A 283 -30.83 2.28 16.56
N ARG A 284 -29.69 2.73 17.07
CA ARG A 284 -28.69 3.51 16.31
C ARG A 284 -27.71 2.67 15.50
N ILE A 285 -27.63 1.36 15.75
CA ILE A 285 -26.74 0.46 14.99
C ILE A 285 -27.07 0.40 13.50
N LEU A 286 -28.31 0.72 13.14
CA LEU A 286 -28.76 0.71 11.76
C LEU A 286 -28.55 2.07 11.08
N TRP A 287 -28.37 3.15 11.85
CA TRP A 287 -28.35 4.52 11.34
C TRP A 287 -27.09 4.83 10.55
N GLU A 288 -27.30 5.31 9.34
CA GLU A 288 -26.25 5.76 8.45
C GLU A 288 -26.18 7.27 8.42
N ARG A 289 -24.96 7.81 8.42
CA ARG A 289 -24.71 9.25 8.37
C ARG A 289 -23.75 9.58 7.27
N SER A 290 -24.19 10.44 6.36
CA SER A 290 -23.37 10.89 5.25
C SER A 290 -22.21 11.75 5.72
N SER A 291 -21.06 11.46 5.13
CA SER A 291 -19.78 12.08 5.42
C SER A 291 -18.88 12.02 4.18
N LYS A 292 -17.66 12.53 4.34
CA LYS A 292 -16.59 12.39 3.36
C LYS A 292 -15.33 11.91 4.06
N ILE A 293 -14.63 10.96 3.46
CA ILE A 293 -13.32 10.51 3.89
C ILE A 293 -12.25 10.99 2.91
N GLN A 294 -11.13 11.45 3.46
CA GLN A 294 -9.87 11.67 2.76
C GLN A 294 -8.81 10.76 3.38
N TYR A 295 -8.17 9.93 2.56
CA TYR A 295 -7.14 8.99 3.01
C TYR A 295 -5.76 9.45 2.56
N PHE A 296 -4.82 9.53 3.50
CA PHE A 296 -3.46 9.97 3.28
C PHE A 296 -2.47 8.87 3.64
N LYS A 297 -1.46 8.66 2.80
CA LYS A 297 -0.33 7.76 3.04
C LYS A 297 0.97 8.51 2.74
N SER A 298 1.96 8.40 3.61
CA SER A 298 3.19 9.20 3.54
C SER A 298 2.91 10.71 3.47
N ASN A 299 1.81 11.14 4.09
CA ASN A 299 1.29 12.52 4.06
C ASN A 299 0.72 13.00 2.72
N ASP A 300 0.64 12.16 1.69
CA ASP A 300 -0.04 12.50 0.43
C ASP A 300 -1.48 12.03 0.44
N LEU A 301 -2.39 12.84 -0.12
CA LEU A 301 -3.76 12.41 -0.40
C LEU A 301 -3.76 11.32 -1.49
N LYS A 302 -4.22 10.12 -1.15
CA LYS A 302 -4.30 9.01 -2.10
C LYS A 302 -5.69 8.82 -2.70
N PHE A 303 -6.73 8.98 -1.88
CA PHE A 303 -8.10 9.04 -2.39
C PHE A 303 -9.01 9.87 -1.48
N GLU A 304 -10.13 10.32 -2.05
CA GLU A 304 -11.24 10.88 -1.31
C GLU A 304 -12.57 10.32 -1.82
N THR A 305 -13.52 10.10 -0.93
CA THR A 305 -14.84 9.60 -1.31
C THR A 305 -15.92 10.18 -0.41
N ASN A 306 -17.10 10.43 -0.99
CA ASN A 306 -18.31 10.58 -0.20
C ASN A 306 -18.76 9.19 0.23
N ASN A 307 -19.21 9.07 1.47
CA ASN A 307 -19.53 7.80 2.07
C ASN A 307 -20.57 7.99 3.17
N ASP A 308 -21.27 6.93 3.49
CA ASP A 308 -22.02 6.84 4.74
C ASP A 308 -21.18 6.13 5.80
N ILE A 309 -21.39 6.49 7.07
CA ILE A 309 -20.84 5.77 8.22
C ILE A 309 -21.95 5.22 9.11
N ARG A 310 -21.68 4.08 9.73
CA ARG A 310 -22.61 3.39 10.64
C ARG A 310 -21.82 2.82 11.82
N LEU A 311 -22.34 2.90 13.05
CA LEU A 311 -21.70 2.24 14.17
C LEU A 311 -21.50 0.74 13.92
N PHE A 312 -20.35 0.21 14.32
CA PHE A 312 -19.97 -1.17 14.08
C PHE A 312 -19.52 -1.87 15.35
N GLY A 313 -20.08 -3.06 15.61
CA GLY A 313 -19.76 -3.88 16.77
C GLY A 313 -20.40 -3.40 18.07
N THR A 314 -20.51 -4.29 19.05
CA THR A 314 -21.18 -3.98 20.33
C THR A 314 -20.38 -2.99 21.18
N THR A 315 -19.05 -3.01 21.11
CA THR A 315 -18.21 -2.10 21.89
C THR A 315 -18.33 -0.64 21.46
N ALA A 316 -18.87 -0.35 20.26
CA ALA A 316 -19.18 1.02 19.85
C ALA A 316 -20.16 1.72 20.81
N PHE A 317 -20.90 0.95 21.59
CA PHE A 317 -21.84 1.46 22.59
C PHE A 317 -21.25 1.63 23.98
N GLU A 318 -20.12 0.96 24.24
CA GLU A 318 -19.47 0.93 25.55
C GLU A 318 -18.29 1.90 25.62
N LEU A 319 -17.63 2.12 24.49
CA LEU A 319 -16.41 2.91 24.42
C LEU A 319 -16.67 4.35 23.94
N PRO A 320 -15.90 5.32 24.46
CA PRO A 320 -15.95 6.70 23.98
C PRO A 320 -15.30 6.82 22.58
N GLN A 321 -14.28 5.99 22.28
CA GLN A 321 -13.76 5.80 20.92
C GLN A 321 -14.61 4.76 20.17
N LYS A 322 -15.65 5.22 19.48
CA LYS A 322 -16.63 4.34 18.82
C LYS A 322 -16.11 3.79 17.49
N SER A 323 -16.31 2.50 17.27
CA SER A 323 -16.01 1.83 15.98
C SER A 323 -17.14 2.07 14.97
N PHE A 324 -16.80 2.21 13.70
CA PHE A 324 -17.78 2.40 12.63
C PHE A 324 -17.36 1.73 11.33
N ALA A 325 -18.35 1.33 10.53
CA ALA A 325 -18.17 0.90 9.16
C ALA A 325 -18.33 2.10 8.23
N VAL A 326 -17.59 2.08 7.12
CA VAL A 326 -17.63 3.05 6.03
C VAL A 326 -18.21 2.37 4.81
N PHE A 327 -19.22 2.99 4.19
CA PHE A 327 -19.85 2.53 2.95
C PHE A 327 -19.65 3.60 1.88
N ALA A 328 -18.80 3.30 0.89
CA ALA A 328 -18.47 4.27 -0.14
C ALA A 328 -19.64 4.43 -1.12
N ASN A 329 -20.00 5.67 -1.44
CA ASN A 329 -21.10 5.94 -2.37
C ASN A 329 -20.75 5.53 -3.81
N ASN A 330 -19.45 5.45 -4.11
CA ASN A 330 -18.89 4.85 -5.31
C ASN A 330 -17.73 3.96 -4.90
N THR A 331 -17.47 2.91 -5.67
CA THR A 331 -16.31 2.02 -5.45
C THR A 331 -15.01 2.83 -5.37
N ILE A 332 -14.26 2.62 -4.30
CA ILE A 332 -12.92 3.20 -4.13
C ILE A 332 -11.97 2.41 -5.02
N GLN A 333 -11.35 3.05 -6.00
CA GLN A 333 -10.36 2.45 -6.90
C GLN A 333 -8.95 2.69 -6.34
N TYR A 334 -8.62 2.00 -5.26
CA TYR A 334 -7.34 2.10 -4.56
C TYR A 334 -7.10 0.85 -3.71
N GLN A 335 -5.90 0.27 -3.81
CA GLN A 335 -5.45 -0.85 -2.97
C GLN A 335 -5.18 -0.39 -1.54
N ILE A 336 -6.23 -0.37 -0.71
CA ILE A 336 -6.14 0.07 0.69
C ILE A 336 -5.20 -0.83 1.50
N PHE A 337 -5.17 -2.13 1.23
CA PHE A 337 -4.35 -3.13 1.93
C PHE A 337 -3.33 -3.72 0.94
N GLU A 338 -2.06 -3.36 1.10
CA GLU A 338 -0.97 -3.71 0.16
C GLU A 338 -0.58 -5.18 0.19
N ASP A 339 -1.00 -5.88 1.24
CA ASP A 339 -0.78 -7.30 1.47
C ASP A 339 -1.84 -8.21 0.82
N LYS A 340 -2.83 -7.61 0.15
CA LYS A 340 -3.91 -8.28 -0.59
C LYS A 340 -3.88 -7.86 -2.05
N GLU A 341 -4.14 -8.77 -2.96
CA GLU A 341 -4.34 -8.46 -4.39
C GLU A 341 -5.74 -7.86 -4.68
N VAL A 342 -6.22 -6.97 -3.81
CA VAL A 342 -7.53 -6.33 -3.91
C VAL A 342 -7.35 -4.83 -4.09
N ASP A 343 -7.67 -4.33 -5.28
CA ASP A 343 -7.44 -2.95 -5.70
C ASP A 343 -8.67 -2.03 -5.57
N SER A 344 -9.81 -2.58 -5.14
CA SER A 344 -11.05 -1.82 -5.03
C SER A 344 -11.94 -2.22 -3.85
N PHE A 345 -12.63 -1.24 -3.26
CA PHE A 345 -13.42 -1.41 -2.04
C PHE A 345 -14.75 -0.66 -2.09
N GLU A 346 -15.84 -1.34 -1.69
CA GLU A 346 -17.14 -0.71 -1.45
C GLU A 346 -17.36 -0.37 0.03
N SER A 347 -16.74 -1.13 0.94
CA SER A 347 -16.81 -0.86 2.38
C SER A 347 -15.57 -1.33 3.13
N PHE A 348 -15.31 -0.68 4.27
CA PHE A 348 -14.26 -1.06 5.22
C PHE A 348 -14.66 -0.65 6.64
N ILE A 349 -13.90 -1.08 7.65
CA ILE A 349 -14.19 -0.82 9.07
C ILE A 349 -13.08 0.05 9.67
N MET A 350 -13.47 1.06 10.43
CA MET A 350 -12.62 1.81 11.35
C MET A 350 -12.87 1.28 12.77
N ARG A 351 -12.01 0.38 13.25
CA ARG A 351 -12.17 -0.29 14.56
C ARG A 351 -11.29 0.33 15.63
N SER A 352 -11.85 0.62 16.81
CA SER A 352 -11.15 1.16 17.98
C SER A 352 -10.37 0.11 18.78
N SER A 353 -10.10 -1.07 18.22
CA SER A 353 -9.58 -2.25 18.93
C SER A 353 -10.50 -2.85 20.01
N SER A 354 -11.70 -2.30 20.23
CA SER A 354 -12.78 -2.95 21.01
C SER A 354 -12.31 -3.47 22.39
N ASP A 355 -12.39 -4.76 22.70
CA ASP A 355 -11.98 -5.27 24.03
C ASP A 355 -10.45 -5.13 24.29
N ASP A 356 -9.67 -4.81 23.25
CA ASP A 356 -8.24 -4.51 23.33
C ASP A 356 -7.93 -3.01 23.36
N TRP A 357 -8.95 -2.14 23.30
CA TRP A 357 -8.81 -0.67 23.26
C TRP A 357 -7.94 -0.10 24.39
N ASN A 358 -8.17 -0.55 25.63
CA ASN A 358 -7.40 -0.09 26.79
C ASN A 358 -6.15 -0.94 27.07
N LYS A 359 -5.69 -1.72 26.08
CA LYS A 359 -4.59 -2.68 26.23
C LYS A 359 -3.51 -2.46 25.19
N THR A 360 -3.54 -3.15 24.05
CA THR A 360 -2.42 -3.12 23.10
C THR A 360 -2.70 -2.36 21.82
N MET A 361 -3.97 -2.15 21.47
CA MET A 361 -4.45 -1.56 20.20
C MET A 361 -4.22 -2.40 18.94
N PHE A 362 -3.50 -3.53 18.99
CA PHE A 362 -3.20 -4.33 17.80
C PHE A 362 -3.55 -5.81 17.92
N LYS A 363 -4.18 -6.28 19.01
CA LYS A 363 -4.29 -7.73 19.27
C LYS A 363 -5.06 -8.51 18.21
N ASP A 364 -6.19 -7.98 17.75
CA ASP A 364 -6.97 -8.64 16.69
C ASP A 364 -6.18 -8.66 15.38
N GLY A 365 -5.58 -7.53 14.99
CA GLY A 365 -4.68 -7.45 13.84
C GLY A 365 -3.52 -8.43 13.91
N PHE A 366 -2.90 -8.55 15.09
CA PHE A 366 -1.83 -9.51 15.37
C PHE A 366 -2.24 -10.94 15.05
N VAL A 367 -3.43 -11.38 15.48
CA VAL A 367 -3.89 -12.75 15.20
C VAL A 367 -4.13 -12.96 13.70
N GLN A 368 -4.66 -11.97 12.98
CA GLN A 368 -4.81 -12.03 11.53
C GLN A 368 -3.44 -12.14 10.83
N THR A 369 -2.45 -11.38 11.27
CA THR A 369 -1.09 -11.43 10.71
C THR A 369 -0.37 -12.75 11.02
N ILE A 370 -0.70 -13.46 12.10
CA ILE A 370 -0.13 -14.81 12.34
C ILE A 370 -0.53 -15.78 11.23
N VAL A 371 -1.81 -15.75 10.84
CA VAL A 371 -2.39 -16.76 9.94
C VAL A 371 -2.16 -16.43 8.46
N GLN A 372 -1.97 -15.15 8.16
CA GLN A 372 -1.59 -14.64 6.85
C GLN A 372 -0.44 -15.44 6.23
N GLN A 373 -0.69 -16.10 5.09
CA GLN A 373 0.27 -16.92 4.34
C GLN A 373 0.90 -18.09 5.14
N LYS A 374 0.31 -18.48 6.28
CA LYS A 374 0.79 -19.58 7.14
C LYS A 374 -0.25 -20.67 7.38
N LEU A 375 -1.53 -20.33 7.23
CA LEU A 375 -2.67 -21.23 7.35
C LEU A 375 -3.60 -20.95 6.16
N GLU A 376 -4.14 -21.99 5.58
CA GLU A 376 -5.17 -21.89 4.53
C GLU A 376 -6.52 -21.61 5.20
N ILE A 377 -6.70 -20.37 5.68
CA ILE A 377 -7.96 -19.84 6.22
C ILE A 377 -8.13 -18.38 5.83
N ASP A 378 -9.37 -17.93 5.76
CA ASP A 378 -9.69 -16.52 5.56
C ASP A 378 -9.19 -15.64 6.70
N TYR A 379 -8.49 -14.55 6.34
CA TYR A 379 -8.00 -13.55 7.27
C TYR A 379 -8.41 -12.13 6.83
N GLN A 380 -8.67 -11.29 7.82
CA GLN A 380 -9.14 -9.93 7.64
C GLN A 380 -7.95 -8.97 7.68
N ALA A 381 -7.68 -8.26 6.59
CA ALA A 381 -6.54 -7.36 6.51
C ALA A 381 -6.53 -6.32 7.65
N TYR A 382 -5.34 -5.93 8.07
CA TYR A 382 -5.09 -5.05 9.21
C TYR A 382 -4.16 -3.90 8.82
N LYS A 383 -4.61 -2.66 9.04
CA LYS A 383 -3.77 -1.46 8.87
C LYS A 383 -3.99 -0.47 10.02
N PRO A 384 -2.99 -0.20 10.87
CA PRO A 384 -3.10 0.86 11.88
C PRO A 384 -3.13 2.22 11.18
N THR A 385 -4.00 3.12 11.64
CA THR A 385 -4.28 4.39 10.97
C THR A 385 -4.69 5.43 12.01
N VAL A 386 -4.29 6.68 11.82
CA VAL A 386 -4.75 7.79 12.65
C VAL A 386 -6.05 8.35 12.10
N LEU A 387 -7.07 8.50 12.95
CA LEU A 387 -8.31 9.17 12.58
C LEU A 387 -8.30 10.63 13.06
N TYR A 388 -8.66 11.53 12.15
CA TYR A 388 -9.12 12.88 12.47
C TYR A 388 -10.59 13.03 12.15
N ILE A 389 -11.37 13.66 13.05
CA ILE A 389 -12.77 14.01 12.80
C ILE A 389 -12.85 15.53 12.77
N ASN A 390 -13.23 16.10 11.62
CA ASN A 390 -13.32 17.56 11.44
C ASN A 390 -12.06 18.34 11.86
N GLY A 391 -10.87 17.76 11.68
CA GLY A 391 -9.58 18.36 12.05
C GLY A 391 -9.10 18.01 13.47
N GLU A 392 -9.97 17.46 14.32
CA GLU A 392 -9.65 17.02 15.68
C GLU A 392 -9.01 15.63 15.68
N TYR A 393 -7.89 15.47 16.38
CA TYR A 393 -7.26 14.17 16.56
C TYR A 393 -8.17 13.22 17.36
N PHE A 394 -8.43 12.04 16.82
CA PHE A 394 -9.33 11.04 17.40
C PHE A 394 -8.66 9.71 17.75
N GLY A 395 -7.33 9.63 17.62
CA GLY A 395 -6.56 8.46 18.02
C GLY A 395 -6.29 7.45 16.90
N ILE A 396 -5.46 6.47 17.24
CA ILE A 396 -5.21 5.26 16.45
C ILE A 396 -6.51 4.43 16.32
N PHE A 397 -6.83 4.05 15.08
CA PHE A 397 -7.82 3.06 14.70
C PHE A 397 -7.15 1.92 13.91
N ASN A 398 -7.81 0.77 13.91
CA ASN A 398 -7.48 -0.36 13.06
C ASN A 398 -8.42 -0.33 11.86
N MET A 399 -7.90 0.07 10.70
CA MET A 399 -8.63 -0.02 9.44
C MET A 399 -8.62 -1.49 8.99
N ARG A 400 -9.80 -2.04 8.66
CA ARG A 400 -10.01 -3.47 8.35
C ARG A 400 -10.91 -3.67 7.15
N GLU A 401 -10.72 -4.77 6.44
CA GLU A 401 -11.74 -5.29 5.52
C GLU A 401 -13.06 -5.53 6.26
N LYS A 402 -14.19 -5.48 5.57
CA LYS A 402 -15.49 -5.84 6.15
C LYS A 402 -15.89 -7.21 5.61
N TYR A 403 -16.00 -8.21 6.48
CA TYR A 403 -16.57 -9.51 6.08
C TYR A 403 -18.07 -9.38 5.76
N ASN A 404 -18.34 -9.28 4.47
CA ASN A 404 -19.62 -9.32 3.78
C ASN A 404 -19.43 -10.00 2.41
N GLU A 405 -20.44 -9.96 1.55
CA GLU A 405 -20.38 -10.53 0.22
C GLU A 405 -19.28 -9.90 -0.65
N ASP A 406 -19.04 -8.59 -0.53
CA ASP A 406 -18.00 -7.89 -1.30
C ASP A 406 -16.60 -8.40 -0.94
N TYR A 407 -16.33 -8.69 0.34
CA TYR A 407 -15.07 -9.32 0.74
C TYR A 407 -14.85 -10.64 -0.01
N LEU A 408 -15.88 -11.48 -0.09
CA LEU A 408 -15.76 -12.78 -0.74
C LEU A 408 -15.61 -12.65 -2.26
N VAL A 409 -16.36 -11.75 -2.89
CA VAL A 409 -16.18 -11.42 -4.33
C VAL A 409 -14.74 -10.97 -4.59
N ASN A 410 -14.23 -10.05 -3.78
CA ASN A 410 -12.91 -9.46 -3.99
C ASN A 410 -11.76 -10.42 -3.68
N ASN A 411 -11.87 -11.26 -2.64
CA ASN A 411 -10.78 -12.15 -2.23
C ASN A 411 -10.83 -13.53 -2.91
N HIS A 412 -12.01 -13.98 -3.37
CA HIS A 412 -12.20 -15.33 -3.93
C HIS A 412 -12.73 -15.35 -5.37
N GLY A 413 -13.09 -14.20 -5.95
CA GLY A 413 -13.55 -14.11 -7.34
C GLY A 413 -14.90 -14.78 -7.61
N ILE A 414 -15.73 -14.97 -6.58
CA ILE A 414 -17.01 -15.67 -6.65
C ILE A 414 -18.17 -14.73 -7.04
N ASP A 415 -19.26 -15.29 -7.55
CA ASP A 415 -20.47 -14.53 -7.85
C ASP A 415 -21.21 -14.13 -6.56
N LYS A 416 -21.54 -12.85 -6.41
CA LYS A 416 -22.21 -12.28 -5.23
C LYS A 416 -23.55 -12.97 -4.92
N ASP A 417 -24.28 -13.40 -5.95
CA ASP A 417 -25.58 -14.08 -5.80
C ASP A 417 -25.43 -15.58 -5.45
N SER A 418 -24.20 -16.11 -5.47
CA SER A 418 -23.89 -17.51 -5.20
C SER A 418 -23.41 -17.79 -3.77
N ILE A 419 -23.56 -16.84 -2.85
CA ILE A 419 -22.96 -16.92 -1.50
C ILE A 419 -24.01 -17.38 -0.47
N ASP A 420 -23.71 -18.44 0.26
CA ASP A 420 -24.32 -18.70 1.57
C ASP A 420 -23.35 -18.19 2.64
N MET A 421 -23.71 -17.14 3.38
CA MET A 421 -22.89 -16.56 4.46
C MET A 421 -23.68 -16.56 5.77
N LEU A 422 -23.11 -17.14 6.81
CA LEU A 422 -23.77 -17.39 8.08
C LEU A 422 -23.00 -16.75 9.23
N LYS A 423 -23.73 -16.23 10.20
CA LYS A 423 -23.23 -15.95 11.55
C LYS A 423 -23.81 -16.99 12.50
N LEU A 424 -22.92 -17.78 13.10
CA LEU A 424 -23.28 -18.83 14.03
C LEU A 424 -23.28 -18.23 15.44
N GLY A 425 -24.44 -18.32 16.11
CA GLY A 425 -24.66 -17.76 17.43
C GLY A 425 -24.03 -18.60 18.53
N TYR A 426 -24.65 -18.59 19.72
CA TYR A 426 -24.00 -19.15 20.90
C TYR A 426 -23.70 -20.65 20.74
N TRP A 427 -22.42 -21.04 20.77
CA TRP A 427 -21.93 -22.41 20.49
C TRP A 427 -22.38 -22.99 19.15
N SER A 428 -22.57 -22.16 18.14
CA SER A 428 -23.08 -22.58 16.83
C SER A 428 -24.50 -23.20 16.87
N LEU A 429 -25.27 -22.96 17.94
CA LEU A 429 -26.60 -23.55 18.13
C LEU A 429 -27.74 -22.75 17.45
N SER A 430 -27.47 -21.53 17.02
CA SER A 430 -28.40 -20.70 16.26
C SER A 430 -27.70 -20.14 15.03
N VAL A 431 -28.43 -19.96 13.93
CA VAL A 431 -27.87 -19.46 12.67
C VAL A 431 -28.58 -18.18 12.27
N GLU A 432 -27.81 -17.11 12.12
CA GLU A 432 -28.22 -15.88 11.46
C GLU A 432 -27.72 -15.95 10.01
N VAL A 433 -28.63 -15.84 9.05
CA VAL A 433 -28.29 -15.80 7.62
C VAL A 433 -27.90 -14.37 7.27
N LEU A 434 -26.64 -14.17 6.90
CA LEU A 434 -26.12 -12.89 6.42
C LEU A 434 -26.33 -12.75 4.90
N ALA A 435 -26.16 -13.84 4.15
CA ALA A 435 -26.46 -13.96 2.72
C ALA A 435 -26.86 -15.41 2.37
N GLY A 436 -27.65 -15.60 1.31
CA GLY A 436 -28.06 -16.93 0.83
C GLY A 436 -29.00 -17.67 1.78
N THR A 437 -28.67 -18.93 2.08
CA THR A 437 -29.48 -19.84 2.90
C THR A 437 -28.65 -20.59 3.95
N ASN A 438 -29.30 -21.20 4.94
CA ASN A 438 -28.66 -22.08 5.94
C ASN A 438 -28.96 -23.56 5.77
N GLU A 439 -29.63 -23.95 4.68
CA GLU A 439 -30.10 -25.33 4.46
C GLU A 439 -28.94 -26.31 4.49
N LYS A 440 -27.85 -26.01 3.76
CA LYS A 440 -26.68 -26.90 3.68
C LYS A 440 -25.95 -27.06 5.02
N TYR A 441 -26.01 -26.05 5.88
CA TYR A 441 -25.41 -26.12 7.22
C TYR A 441 -26.21 -27.03 8.14
N TYR A 442 -27.55 -26.98 8.06
CA TYR A 442 -28.38 -27.94 8.79
C TYR A 442 -28.23 -29.36 8.24
N GLU A 443 -28.06 -29.54 6.92
CA GLU A 443 -27.71 -30.85 6.36
C GLU A 443 -26.37 -31.39 6.91
N LEU A 444 -25.35 -30.55 7.07
CA LEU A 444 -24.10 -30.92 7.75
C LEU A 444 -24.38 -31.42 9.17
N LEU A 445 -25.10 -30.64 9.97
CA LEU A 445 -25.40 -31.01 11.36
C LEU A 445 -26.22 -32.30 11.43
N ASP A 446 -27.20 -32.49 10.55
CA ASP A 446 -27.99 -33.72 10.47
C ASP A 446 -27.11 -34.91 10.07
N TYR A 447 -26.23 -34.74 9.08
CA TYR A 447 -25.30 -35.77 8.64
C TYR A 447 -24.38 -36.23 9.77
N LEU A 448 -23.79 -35.28 10.51
CA LEU A 448 -22.92 -35.56 11.65
C LEU A 448 -23.66 -36.21 12.84
N ASN A 449 -24.94 -35.91 13.02
CA ASN A 449 -25.73 -36.42 14.15
C ASN A 449 -26.34 -37.81 13.89
N ILE A 450 -26.67 -38.14 12.64
CA ILE A 450 -27.38 -39.38 12.28
C ILE A 450 -26.41 -40.53 11.99
N ASN A 451 -25.22 -40.22 11.46
CA ASN A 451 -24.26 -41.23 11.05
C ASN A 451 -23.19 -41.49 12.13
N ASP A 452 -22.58 -42.68 12.07
CA ASP A 452 -21.46 -43.05 12.95
C ASP A 452 -20.15 -42.49 12.38
N MET A 453 -19.66 -41.40 12.95
CA MET A 453 -18.45 -40.73 12.48
C MET A 453 -17.17 -41.55 12.73
N SER A 454 -17.23 -42.63 13.52
CA SER A 454 -16.07 -43.50 13.72
C SER A 454 -15.73 -44.38 12.49
N ASP A 455 -16.63 -44.46 11.51
CA ASP A 455 -16.44 -45.14 10.23
C ASP A 455 -15.76 -44.22 9.20
N ASP A 456 -14.67 -44.67 8.59
CA ASP A 456 -13.86 -43.86 7.66
C ASP A 456 -14.58 -43.52 6.35
N ASP A 457 -15.43 -44.42 5.82
CA ASP A 457 -16.18 -44.17 4.58
C ASP A 457 -17.30 -43.15 4.84
N VAL A 458 -17.91 -43.20 6.02
CA VAL A 458 -18.87 -42.20 6.48
C VAL A 458 -18.16 -40.86 6.70
N PHE A 459 -17.02 -40.85 7.39
CA PHE A 459 -16.26 -39.62 7.64
C PHE A 459 -15.86 -38.91 6.33
N ALA A 460 -15.43 -39.66 5.31
CA ALA A 460 -15.10 -39.12 4.00
C ALA A 460 -16.27 -38.37 3.32
N GLY A 461 -17.52 -38.70 3.66
CA GLY A 461 -18.72 -38.01 3.16
C GLY A 461 -18.90 -36.58 3.69
N VAL A 462 -18.21 -36.20 4.78
CA VAL A 462 -18.26 -34.86 5.38
C VAL A 462 -17.77 -33.77 4.40
N ALA A 463 -16.82 -34.10 3.52
CA ALA A 463 -16.25 -33.18 2.54
C ALA A 463 -17.28 -32.59 1.55
N GLN A 464 -18.49 -33.17 1.46
CA GLN A 464 -19.60 -32.59 0.67
C GLN A 464 -20.25 -31.36 1.30
N TYR A 465 -19.94 -31.08 2.57
CA TYR A 465 -20.60 -30.06 3.37
C TYR A 465 -19.61 -29.12 4.07
N LEU A 466 -18.37 -29.55 4.27
CA LEU A 466 -17.36 -28.89 5.09
C LEU A 466 -16.00 -29.02 4.42
N ASP A 467 -15.27 -27.91 4.30
CA ASP A 467 -13.84 -27.96 4.07
C ASP A 467 -13.15 -28.34 5.39
N ILE A 468 -12.69 -29.60 5.47
CA ILE A 468 -12.15 -30.17 6.71
C ILE A 468 -10.82 -29.52 7.09
N ASP A 469 -10.00 -29.13 6.10
CA ASP A 469 -8.67 -28.58 6.35
C ASP A 469 -8.78 -27.12 6.81
N ASP A 470 -9.61 -26.29 6.15
CA ASP A 470 -9.94 -24.93 6.60
C ASP A 470 -10.51 -24.95 8.03
N TYR A 471 -11.48 -25.83 8.29
CA TYR A 471 -12.09 -25.94 9.61
C TYR A 471 -11.08 -26.37 10.68
N THR A 472 -10.20 -27.33 10.36
CA THR A 472 -9.17 -27.80 11.30
C THR A 472 -8.20 -26.68 11.65
N ASN A 473 -7.72 -25.96 10.63
CA ASN A 473 -6.84 -24.79 10.79
C ASN A 473 -7.50 -23.67 11.60
N TYR A 474 -8.78 -23.41 11.35
CA TYR A 474 -9.59 -22.46 12.11
C TYR A 474 -9.68 -22.86 13.58
N ILE A 475 -10.03 -24.10 13.90
CA ILE A 475 -10.11 -24.59 15.29
C ILE A 475 -8.74 -24.55 15.97
N ILE A 476 -7.67 -24.99 15.30
CA ILE A 476 -6.30 -24.95 15.83
C ILE A 476 -5.92 -23.50 16.17
N THR A 477 -6.25 -22.55 15.30
CA THR A 477 -6.03 -21.12 15.54
C THR A 477 -6.80 -20.63 16.77
N GLN A 478 -8.09 -20.93 16.86
CA GLN A 478 -8.94 -20.52 17.98
C GLN A 478 -8.43 -21.08 19.31
N ILE A 479 -8.04 -22.38 19.34
CA ILE A 479 -7.51 -22.99 20.55
C ILE A 479 -6.11 -22.49 20.86
N TYR A 480 -5.22 -22.29 19.89
CA TYR A 480 -3.86 -21.84 20.21
C TYR A 480 -3.87 -20.42 20.75
N THR A 481 -4.53 -19.51 20.05
CA THR A 481 -4.60 -18.09 20.41
C THR A 481 -5.39 -17.85 21.71
N GLY A 482 -6.12 -18.87 22.19
CA GLY A 482 -6.83 -18.80 23.45
C GLY A 482 -8.06 -17.89 23.38
N ASN A 483 -8.68 -17.77 22.20
CA ASN A 483 -9.75 -16.81 21.97
C ASN A 483 -10.98 -17.10 22.83
N ARG A 484 -11.24 -16.22 23.79
CA ARG A 484 -12.38 -16.34 24.73
C ARG A 484 -13.73 -16.05 24.08
N SER A 485 -13.73 -15.50 22.86
CA SER A 485 -14.94 -15.11 22.14
C SER A 485 -15.52 -16.22 21.28
N TYR A 486 -14.83 -17.36 21.10
CA TYR A 486 -15.26 -18.46 20.23
C TYR A 486 -16.75 -18.82 20.38
N LYS A 487 -17.27 -18.82 21.60
CA LYS A 487 -18.68 -19.15 21.89
C LYS A 487 -19.74 -18.32 21.15
N HIS A 488 -19.42 -17.20 20.51
CA HIS A 488 -20.40 -16.30 19.87
C HIS A 488 -19.86 -15.49 18.68
N ASN A 489 -18.56 -15.63 18.38
CA ASN A 489 -17.91 -14.94 17.26
C ASN A 489 -17.50 -15.97 16.19
N ILE A 490 -18.50 -16.55 15.53
CA ILE A 490 -18.29 -17.56 14.49
C ILE A 490 -19.08 -17.17 13.24
N LYS A 491 -18.40 -17.18 12.09
CA LYS A 491 -18.94 -16.91 10.77
C LYS A 491 -18.43 -17.99 9.83
N ALA A 492 -19.31 -18.47 8.98
CA ALA A 492 -18.98 -19.46 7.97
C ALA A 492 -19.57 -19.05 6.63
N TRP A 493 -18.95 -19.47 5.54
CA TRP A 493 -19.45 -19.19 4.20
C TRP A 493 -19.22 -20.38 3.27
N ARG A 494 -19.97 -20.43 2.16
CA ARG A 494 -19.70 -21.32 1.03
C ARG A 494 -20.20 -20.71 -0.28
N GLU A 495 -19.61 -21.13 -1.39
CA GLU A 495 -20.15 -20.89 -2.72
C GLU A 495 -21.19 -21.97 -3.08
N ASN A 496 -22.41 -21.57 -3.40
CA ASN A 496 -23.53 -22.46 -3.70
C ASN A 496 -23.51 -22.99 -5.14
N SER A 497 -22.70 -22.39 -6.03
CA SER A 497 -22.60 -22.71 -7.46
C SER A 497 -21.77 -23.98 -7.73
N ILE A 498 -20.91 -24.36 -6.79
CA ILE A 498 -20.01 -25.51 -6.85
C ILE A 498 -20.27 -26.47 -5.68
N ILE A 499 -19.81 -27.71 -5.84
CA ILE A 499 -19.80 -28.69 -4.73
C ILE A 499 -18.60 -28.35 -3.85
N ASP A 500 -18.69 -27.26 -3.09
CA ASP A 500 -17.73 -26.89 -2.06
C ASP A 500 -18.43 -26.81 -0.68
N GLY A 501 -17.67 -27.18 0.35
CA GLY A 501 -18.09 -27.19 1.74
C GLY A 501 -18.06 -25.80 2.38
N PHE A 502 -18.58 -25.69 3.60
CA PHE A 502 -18.41 -24.46 4.40
C PHE A 502 -16.93 -24.25 4.76
N LYS A 503 -16.53 -22.98 4.79
CA LYS A 503 -15.27 -22.44 5.30
C LYS A 503 -15.54 -21.42 6.40
N TRP A 504 -14.60 -21.22 7.32
CA TRP A 504 -14.77 -20.37 8.50
C TRP A 504 -13.97 -19.07 8.40
N LEU A 505 -14.64 -17.97 8.69
CA LEU A 505 -14.02 -16.65 8.68
C LEU A 505 -13.44 -16.33 10.06
N LEU A 506 -12.13 -16.10 10.14
CA LEU A 506 -11.49 -15.66 11.37
C LEU A 506 -11.81 -14.20 11.66
N TYR A 507 -12.67 -13.91 12.65
CA TYR A 507 -13.00 -12.53 13.02
C TYR A 507 -13.10 -12.32 14.53
N ASP A 508 -12.85 -11.09 14.95
CA ASP A 508 -13.05 -10.61 16.32
C ASP A 508 -12.18 -11.35 17.36
N MET A 509 -10.86 -11.20 17.20
CA MET A 509 -9.82 -11.90 17.97
C MET A 509 -9.21 -11.05 19.12
N ASP A 510 -9.84 -9.95 19.51
CA ASP A 510 -9.34 -9.01 20.52
C ASP A 510 -9.27 -9.59 21.96
N ARG A 511 -9.96 -10.72 22.21
CA ARG A 511 -9.88 -11.54 23.43
C ARG A 511 -8.93 -12.75 23.36
N ALA A 512 -8.05 -12.81 22.37
CA ALA A 512 -6.93 -13.76 22.31
C ALA A 512 -5.77 -13.35 23.25
N TYR A 513 -4.76 -14.22 23.44
CA TYR A 513 -3.49 -13.92 24.14
C TYR A 513 -3.60 -13.22 25.51
N MET A 514 -4.62 -13.54 26.31
CA MET A 514 -4.83 -12.92 27.64
C MET A 514 -4.45 -13.80 28.83
N ASP A 515 -4.56 -15.13 28.71
CA ASP A 515 -4.45 -16.08 29.83
C ASP A 515 -4.10 -17.48 29.33
N SER A 516 -2.86 -17.89 29.59
CA SER A 516 -2.24 -19.13 29.13
C SER A 516 -2.88 -20.39 29.74
N TRP A 517 -3.49 -20.29 30.92
CA TRP A 517 -4.03 -21.41 31.70
C TRP A 517 -5.47 -21.78 31.32
N ARG A 518 -6.13 -20.93 30.52
CA ARG A 518 -7.55 -21.12 30.20
C ARG A 518 -7.75 -22.30 29.26
N GLN A 519 -8.71 -23.15 29.64
CA GLN A 519 -9.03 -24.42 28.98
C GLN A 519 -9.92 -24.25 27.76
N ILE A 520 -9.50 -23.39 26.81
CA ILE A 520 -10.32 -23.09 25.63
C ILE A 520 -10.60 -24.34 24.80
N PHE A 521 -9.64 -25.27 24.71
CA PHE A 521 -9.85 -26.53 24.00
C PHE A 521 -11.01 -27.32 24.60
N LEU A 522 -11.08 -27.47 25.93
CA LEU A 522 -12.23 -28.14 26.56
C LEU A 522 -13.54 -27.41 26.28
N MET A 523 -13.52 -26.07 26.34
CA MET A 523 -14.72 -25.28 26.08
C MET A 523 -15.26 -25.50 24.66
N ILE A 524 -14.37 -25.58 23.66
CA ILE A 524 -14.75 -25.83 22.26
C ILE A 524 -15.11 -27.32 22.08
N TYR A 525 -14.29 -28.22 22.62
CA TYR A 525 -14.50 -29.67 22.56
C TYR A 525 -15.82 -30.12 23.20
N ASP A 526 -16.30 -29.45 24.25
CA ASP A 526 -17.55 -29.83 24.92
C ASP A 526 -18.81 -29.23 24.25
N ALA A 527 -18.65 -28.21 23.39
CA ALA A 527 -19.77 -27.38 22.95
C ALA A 527 -19.90 -27.18 21.44
N ASP A 528 -18.83 -27.35 20.67
CA ASP A 528 -18.87 -27.20 19.22
C ASP A 528 -19.44 -28.47 18.56
N PRO A 529 -20.61 -28.38 17.89
CA PRO A 529 -21.31 -29.56 17.37
C PRO A 529 -20.58 -30.23 16.20
N VAL A 530 -19.70 -29.51 15.50
CA VAL A 530 -18.94 -30.06 14.38
C VAL A 530 -17.68 -30.73 14.92
N LEU A 531 -16.87 -30.03 15.74
CA LEU A 531 -15.62 -30.57 16.26
C LEU A 531 -15.81 -31.86 17.06
N VAL A 532 -16.84 -31.90 17.93
CA VAL A 532 -17.18 -33.09 18.73
C VAL A 532 -17.33 -34.31 17.85
N LYS A 533 -18.05 -34.16 16.73
CA LYS A 533 -18.38 -35.24 15.81
C LYS A 533 -17.20 -35.66 14.96
N LEU A 534 -16.40 -34.73 14.47
CA LEU A 534 -15.21 -35.09 13.71
C LEU A 534 -14.20 -35.87 14.55
N LEU A 535 -14.03 -35.53 15.83
CA LEU A 535 -13.10 -36.21 16.74
C LEU A 535 -13.52 -37.62 17.17
N GLU A 536 -14.74 -38.07 16.83
CA GLU A 536 -15.16 -39.47 16.96
C GLU A 536 -14.37 -40.38 15.99
N ASN A 537 -13.93 -39.85 14.83
CA ASN A 537 -13.06 -40.56 13.90
C ASN A 537 -11.61 -40.58 14.41
N ILE A 538 -11.02 -41.78 14.54
CA ILE A 538 -9.65 -41.93 15.06
C ILE A 538 -8.59 -41.32 14.13
N ASN A 539 -8.76 -41.42 12.81
CA ASN A 539 -7.78 -40.94 11.85
C ASN A 539 -7.78 -39.40 11.82
N TYR A 540 -8.96 -38.78 11.78
CA TYR A 540 -9.08 -37.33 11.92
C TYR A 540 -8.58 -36.84 13.27
N ARG A 541 -8.92 -37.51 14.37
CA ARG A 541 -8.40 -37.13 15.70
C ARG A 541 -6.88 -37.17 15.76
N ASN A 542 -6.28 -38.20 15.17
CA ASN A 542 -4.81 -38.31 15.08
C ASN A 542 -4.22 -37.16 14.26
N HIS A 543 -4.81 -36.88 13.08
CA HIS A 543 -4.41 -35.74 12.24
C HIS A 543 -4.55 -34.41 12.99
N PHE A 544 -5.70 -34.12 13.59
CA PHE A 544 -5.95 -32.92 14.40
C PHE A 544 -4.89 -32.73 15.50
N LEU A 545 -4.53 -33.81 16.22
CA LEU A 545 -3.53 -33.77 17.28
C LEU A 545 -2.12 -33.47 16.75
N GLN A 546 -1.71 -34.13 15.68
CA GLN A 546 -0.36 -33.94 15.13
C GLN A 546 -0.24 -32.64 14.31
N GLN A 547 -1.29 -32.21 13.63
CA GLN A 547 -1.34 -30.91 12.95
C GLN A 547 -1.32 -29.76 13.96
N SER A 548 -2.02 -29.90 15.10
CA SER A 548 -1.88 -28.97 16.23
C SER A 548 -0.42 -28.85 16.68
N CYS A 549 0.28 -29.99 16.82
CA CYS A 549 1.71 -30.02 17.10
C CYS A 549 2.53 -29.28 16.03
N SER A 550 2.29 -29.54 14.75
CA SER A 550 3.00 -28.86 13.65
C SER A 550 2.83 -27.34 13.66
N HIS A 551 1.60 -26.84 13.81
CA HIS A 551 1.36 -25.40 13.92
C HIS A 551 1.99 -24.79 15.18
N ILE A 552 1.97 -25.49 16.33
CA ILE A 552 2.68 -25.04 17.54
C ILE A 552 4.19 -24.92 17.30
N ASN A 553 4.78 -25.83 16.54
CA ASN A 553 6.22 -25.83 16.25
C ASN A 553 6.62 -24.79 15.20
N VAL A 554 5.72 -24.39 14.30
CA VAL A 554 6.00 -23.48 13.18
C VAL A 554 5.22 -22.18 13.28
N THR A 555 3.93 -22.21 12.97
CA THR A 555 3.05 -21.02 12.85
C THR A 555 3.00 -20.21 14.13
N PHE A 556 2.95 -20.90 15.26
CA PHE A 556 2.84 -20.27 16.57
C PHE A 556 4.13 -20.35 17.40
N ARG A 557 5.26 -20.62 16.75
CA ARG A 557 6.56 -20.70 17.41
C ARG A 557 6.84 -19.39 18.16
N LYS A 558 7.20 -19.51 19.44
CA LYS A 558 7.42 -18.35 20.34
C LYS A 558 8.30 -17.24 19.73
N SER A 559 9.44 -17.61 19.13
CA SER A 559 10.35 -16.61 18.55
C SER A 559 9.73 -15.82 17.39
N TYR A 560 8.90 -16.47 16.56
CA TYR A 560 8.17 -15.81 15.50
C TYR A 560 7.10 -14.88 16.08
N ILE A 561 6.34 -15.38 17.06
CA ILE A 561 5.31 -14.61 17.76
C ILE A 561 5.90 -13.37 18.47
N ASP A 562 7.01 -13.51 19.20
CA ASP A 562 7.69 -12.39 19.86
C ASP A 562 8.10 -11.31 18.84
N ASN A 563 8.73 -11.72 17.74
CA ASN A 563 9.16 -10.80 16.68
C ASN A 563 7.98 -10.07 16.03
N LEU A 564 6.86 -10.77 15.83
CA LEU A 564 5.66 -10.17 15.27
C LEU A 564 5.01 -9.17 16.25
N ILE A 565 4.96 -9.50 17.54
CA ILE A 565 4.52 -8.58 18.58
C ILE A 565 5.40 -7.32 18.59
N ASP A 566 6.73 -7.49 18.55
CA ASP A 566 7.68 -6.38 18.51
C ASP A 566 7.48 -5.51 17.26
N SER A 567 7.28 -6.12 16.10
CA SER A 567 7.02 -5.40 14.86
C SER A 567 5.74 -4.57 14.94
N LEU A 568 4.64 -5.13 15.45
CA LEU A 568 3.37 -4.42 15.55
C LEU A 568 3.39 -3.34 16.63
N GLN A 569 4.12 -3.58 17.73
CA GLN A 569 4.40 -2.56 18.73
C GLN A 569 5.13 -1.37 18.09
N ASN A 570 6.25 -1.63 17.41
CA ASN A 570 7.07 -0.59 16.77
C ASN A 570 6.28 0.23 15.73
N ASN A 571 5.33 -0.40 15.03
CA ASN A 571 4.52 0.27 14.01
C ASN A 571 3.66 1.41 14.58
N ILE A 572 3.22 1.32 15.84
CA ILE A 572 2.33 2.33 16.44
C ILE A 572 2.96 3.11 17.59
N GLU A 573 4.15 2.70 18.06
CA GLU A 573 4.82 3.25 19.25
C GLU A 573 4.97 4.77 19.20
N SER A 574 5.33 5.33 18.04
CA SER A 574 5.52 6.77 17.87
C SER A 574 4.22 7.59 18.05
N GLU A 575 3.05 6.98 17.80
CA GLU A 575 1.74 7.64 17.90
C GLU A 575 1.04 7.38 19.25
N MET A 576 1.50 6.38 20.01
CA MET A 576 0.93 6.03 21.32
C MET A 576 0.86 7.21 22.31
N PRO A 577 1.86 8.11 22.42
CA PRO A 577 1.75 9.27 23.31
C PRO A 577 0.51 10.13 23.04
N SER A 578 0.24 10.46 21.77
CA SER A 578 -0.94 11.26 21.38
C SER A 578 -2.24 10.48 21.59
N HIS A 579 -2.25 9.16 21.31
CA HIS A 579 -3.41 8.31 21.61
C HIS A 579 -3.72 8.28 23.11
N ILE A 580 -2.70 8.13 23.97
CA ILE A 580 -2.84 8.11 25.43
C ILE A 580 -3.31 9.47 25.96
N GLU A 581 -2.78 10.57 25.42
CA GLU A 581 -3.23 11.91 25.80
C GLU A 581 -4.73 12.10 25.54
N LYS A 582 -5.23 11.63 24.39
CA LYS A 582 -6.64 11.73 24.01
C LYS A 582 -7.54 10.82 24.86
N TRP A 583 -7.16 9.55 25.02
CA TRP A 583 -8.07 8.50 25.50
C TRP A 583 -7.77 7.98 26.91
N GLY A 584 -6.57 8.23 27.44
CA GLY A 584 -6.20 7.87 28.81
C GLY A 584 -7.19 8.42 29.86
N PRO A 585 -7.56 9.71 29.84
CA PRO A 585 -8.55 10.28 30.77
C PRO A 585 -9.92 9.60 30.71
N GLU A 586 -10.29 9.02 29.56
CA GLU A 586 -11.59 8.38 29.29
C GLU A 586 -11.56 6.85 29.54
N GLY A 587 -10.52 6.34 30.21
CA GLY A 587 -10.38 4.92 30.56
C GLY A 587 -9.64 4.07 29.52
N GLY A 588 -9.00 4.71 28.54
CA GLY A 588 -8.09 4.07 27.59
C GLY A 588 -6.75 3.68 28.25
N ILE A 589 -5.73 3.49 27.43
CA ILE A 589 -4.38 3.20 27.91
C ILE A 589 -3.85 4.40 28.72
N GLN A 590 -3.41 4.15 29.97
CA GLN A 590 -3.11 5.22 30.93
C GLN A 590 -1.70 5.78 30.79
N SER A 591 -0.74 4.96 30.35
CA SER A 591 0.65 5.36 30.16
C SER A 591 1.38 4.39 29.21
N ILE A 592 2.53 4.81 28.68
CA ILE A 592 3.42 3.93 27.90
C ILE A 592 3.87 2.73 28.74
N SER A 593 4.05 2.89 30.05
CA SER A 593 4.38 1.78 30.93
C SER A 593 3.24 0.76 31.02
N ASP A 594 1.99 1.22 31.12
CA ASP A 594 0.83 0.33 31.17
C ASP A 594 0.60 -0.39 29.84
N TRP A 595 0.81 0.30 28.72
CA TRP A 595 0.80 -0.28 27.38
C TRP A 595 1.79 -1.45 27.27
N ASN A 596 3.04 -1.21 27.67
CA ASN A 596 4.11 -2.22 27.67
C ASN A 596 3.81 -3.43 28.57
N ILE A 597 3.09 -3.24 29.69
CA ILE A 597 2.67 -4.36 30.54
C ILE A 597 1.71 -5.29 29.79
N TYR A 598 0.73 -4.75 29.05
CA TYR A 598 -0.19 -5.58 28.27
C TYR A 598 0.48 -6.32 27.12
N ILE A 599 1.46 -5.68 26.48
CA ILE A 599 2.30 -6.34 25.47
C ILE A 599 3.11 -7.48 26.10
N GLN A 600 3.67 -7.27 27.30
CA GLN A 600 4.38 -8.31 28.02
C GLN A 600 3.47 -9.49 28.38
N ILE A 601 2.20 -9.25 28.75
CA ILE A 601 1.22 -10.31 28.98
C ILE A 601 1.02 -11.19 27.74
N MET A 602 1.01 -10.61 26.53
CA MET A 602 0.94 -11.39 25.28
C MET A 602 2.19 -12.25 25.08
N LYS A 603 3.39 -11.72 25.38
CA LYS A 603 4.66 -12.47 25.30
C LYS A 603 4.73 -13.59 26.34
N ASP A 604 4.23 -13.35 27.55
CA ASP A 604 4.15 -14.35 28.62
C ASP A 604 3.16 -15.45 28.24
N PHE A 605 2.01 -15.10 27.66
CA PHE A 605 1.08 -16.08 27.09
C PHE A 605 1.77 -16.96 26.05
N ALA A 606 2.46 -16.36 25.08
CA ALA A 606 3.15 -17.10 24.01
C ALA A 606 4.24 -18.04 24.58
N MET A 607 4.91 -17.62 25.65
CA MET A 607 5.91 -18.43 26.35
C MET A 607 5.31 -19.71 26.94
N GLU A 608 4.16 -19.61 27.58
CA GLU A 608 3.53 -20.72 28.30
C GLU A 608 2.60 -21.57 27.43
N ARG A 609 2.19 -21.07 26.25
CA ARG A 609 1.06 -21.64 25.51
C ARG A 609 1.30 -23.05 24.98
N LYS A 610 2.49 -23.32 24.44
CA LYS A 610 2.87 -24.63 23.90
C LYS A 610 2.66 -25.73 24.95
N ASP A 611 3.28 -25.59 26.11
CA ASP A 611 3.25 -26.63 27.14
C ASP A 611 1.85 -26.81 27.72
N SER A 612 1.14 -25.69 27.95
CA SER A 612 -0.24 -25.70 28.45
C SER A 612 -1.21 -26.43 27.51
N LEU A 613 -1.15 -26.13 26.20
CA LEU A 613 -2.05 -26.73 25.22
C LEU A 613 -1.72 -28.21 24.96
N LEU A 614 -0.43 -28.56 24.84
CA LEU A 614 -0.03 -29.96 24.64
C LEU A 614 -0.41 -30.82 25.85
N HIS A 615 -0.22 -30.32 27.07
CA HIS A 615 -0.67 -31.01 28.29
C HIS A 615 -2.19 -31.19 28.32
N ARG A 616 -2.94 -30.20 27.84
CA ARG A 616 -4.41 -30.31 27.75
C ARG A 616 -4.84 -31.37 26.74
N LEU A 617 -4.26 -31.40 25.54
CA LEU A 617 -4.59 -32.40 24.54
C LEU A 617 -4.24 -33.82 25.04
N ASP A 618 -3.05 -33.99 25.64
CA ASP A 618 -2.61 -35.25 26.26
C ASP A 618 -3.59 -35.75 27.33
N SER A 619 -3.94 -34.90 28.30
CA SER A 619 -4.87 -35.25 29.38
C SER A 619 -6.29 -35.56 28.90
N THR A 620 -6.75 -34.93 27.81
CA THR A 620 -8.11 -35.13 27.30
C THR A 620 -8.24 -36.47 26.59
N PHE A 621 -7.24 -36.87 25.81
CA PHE A 621 -7.27 -38.10 25.03
C PHE A 621 -6.49 -39.26 25.67
N SER A 622 -5.93 -39.06 26.86
CA SER A 622 -5.12 -40.06 27.58
C SER A 622 -3.96 -40.57 26.72
N LEU A 623 -3.15 -39.65 26.18
CA LEU A 623 -2.08 -39.99 25.25
C LEU A 623 -0.87 -40.57 26.00
N SER A 624 0.09 -41.11 25.24
CA SER A 624 1.28 -41.78 25.80
C SER A 624 2.45 -40.81 26.06
N GLY A 625 2.15 -39.51 26.19
CA GLY A 625 3.11 -38.42 26.29
C GLY A 625 3.59 -37.88 24.94
N GLN A 626 4.71 -37.16 24.95
CA GLN A 626 5.27 -36.45 23.79
C GLN A 626 6.68 -36.95 23.46
N VAL A 627 7.07 -36.82 22.19
CA VAL A 627 8.44 -37.03 21.69
C VAL A 627 9.01 -35.72 21.13
N SER A 628 10.33 -35.57 21.20
CA SER A 628 11.07 -34.57 20.45
C SER A 628 11.63 -35.17 19.16
N VAL A 629 11.24 -34.62 18.02
CA VAL A 629 11.68 -35.01 16.69
C VAL A 629 12.60 -33.92 16.15
N LEU A 630 13.89 -34.23 15.99
CA LEU A 630 14.82 -33.36 15.29
C LEU A 630 14.69 -33.62 13.79
N LEU A 631 14.06 -32.71 13.06
CA LEU A 631 14.10 -32.71 11.59
C LEU A 631 15.42 -32.12 11.14
N LYS A 632 16.08 -32.82 10.23
CA LYS A 632 17.22 -32.33 9.46
C LYS A 632 16.93 -32.43 7.97
N LYS A 633 17.19 -31.37 7.23
CA LYS A 633 17.26 -31.40 5.76
C LYS A 633 18.72 -31.57 5.36
N SER A 634 19.03 -32.51 4.48
CA SER A 634 20.43 -32.69 4.03
C SER A 634 20.98 -31.47 3.28
N VAL A 635 20.11 -30.69 2.64
CA VAL A 635 20.44 -29.47 1.91
C VAL A 635 19.43 -28.37 2.26
N PRO A 636 19.86 -27.19 2.74
CA PRO A 636 19.01 -26.06 3.14
C PRO A 636 17.89 -25.67 2.17
N HIS A 637 18.16 -25.70 0.88
CA HIS A 637 17.21 -25.39 -0.19
C HIS A 637 16.89 -26.61 -1.05
N GLY A 638 17.16 -27.81 -0.53
CA GLY A 638 17.00 -29.06 -1.27
C GLY A 638 15.55 -29.45 -1.54
N GLY A 639 14.65 -28.94 -0.71
CA GLY A 639 13.24 -29.23 -0.82
C GLY A 639 12.44 -28.74 0.38
N ASP A 640 11.15 -28.66 0.16
CA ASP A 640 10.17 -28.35 1.19
C ASP A 640 9.78 -29.62 1.93
N VAL A 641 9.75 -29.50 3.25
CA VAL A 641 9.27 -30.57 4.13
C VAL A 641 7.99 -30.08 4.75
N TYR A 642 6.92 -30.86 4.62
CA TYR A 642 5.66 -30.63 5.32
C TYR A 642 5.49 -31.71 6.37
N ILE A 643 5.05 -31.32 7.56
CA ILE A 643 4.64 -32.27 8.59
C ILE A 643 3.19 -31.98 8.95
N GLU A 644 2.31 -32.94 8.75
CA GLU A 644 0.84 -32.76 8.86
C GLU A 644 0.36 -31.58 8.03
N ASP A 645 0.83 -31.51 6.78
CA ASP A 645 0.49 -30.48 5.79
C ASP A 645 0.97 -29.06 6.15
N VAL A 646 1.71 -28.90 7.25
CA VAL A 646 2.36 -27.64 7.63
C VAL A 646 3.78 -27.59 7.09
N LEU A 647 4.09 -26.59 6.26
CA LEU A 647 5.44 -26.33 5.76
C LEU A 647 6.42 -26.08 6.91
N ILE A 648 7.56 -26.77 6.91
CA ILE A 648 8.65 -26.57 7.85
C ILE A 648 9.72 -25.66 7.20
N PRO A 649 9.81 -24.37 7.58
CA PRO A 649 10.69 -23.40 6.92
C PRO A 649 12.14 -23.47 7.42
N TYR A 650 12.47 -24.42 8.28
CA TYR A 650 13.79 -24.54 8.92
C TYR A 650 14.51 -25.80 8.42
N ASN A 651 15.84 -25.72 8.35
CA ASN A 651 16.68 -26.85 7.91
C ASN A 651 16.90 -27.86 9.02
N ASP A 652 17.27 -27.32 10.19
CA ASP A 652 17.43 -28.08 11.42
C ASP A 652 16.47 -27.51 12.46
N SER A 653 15.47 -28.29 12.86
CA SER A 653 14.48 -27.85 13.84
C SER A 653 13.97 -29.00 14.70
N ILE A 654 13.74 -28.69 15.98
CA ILE A 654 13.16 -29.63 16.94
C ILE A 654 11.66 -29.38 17.00
N HIS A 655 10.91 -30.45 16.75
CA HIS A 655 9.46 -30.48 16.76
C HIS A 655 8.97 -31.40 17.87
N THR A 656 7.85 -31.05 18.48
CA THR A 656 7.21 -31.90 19.50
C THR A 656 5.95 -32.53 18.93
N TYR A 657 5.81 -33.86 19.04
CA TYR A 657 4.66 -34.64 18.59
C TYR A 657 4.18 -35.61 19.67
N PHE A 658 2.94 -36.11 19.59
CA PHE A 658 2.43 -37.12 20.52
C PHE A 658 2.94 -38.52 20.17
N LYS A 659 3.25 -39.31 21.20
CA LYS A 659 3.79 -40.67 21.03
C LYS A 659 2.74 -41.63 20.45
N GLY A 660 3.18 -42.58 19.63
CA GLY A 660 2.33 -43.69 19.19
C GLY A 660 1.20 -43.30 18.24
N ILE A 661 1.17 -42.04 17.78
CA ILE A 661 0.22 -41.53 16.78
C ILE A 661 1.00 -41.30 15.48
N PRO A 662 0.55 -41.85 14.34
CA PRO A 662 1.20 -41.62 13.04
C PRO A 662 1.29 -40.13 12.72
N VAL A 663 2.45 -39.70 12.24
CA VAL A 663 2.72 -38.34 11.75
C VAL A 663 2.94 -38.39 10.25
N LYS A 664 2.17 -37.63 9.47
CA LYS A 664 2.34 -37.45 8.04
C LYS A 664 3.57 -36.59 7.76
N LEU A 665 4.55 -37.15 7.05
CA LEU A 665 5.74 -36.45 6.58
C LEU A 665 5.71 -36.41 5.06
N VAL A 666 5.91 -35.23 4.47
CA VAL A 666 5.98 -35.03 3.01
C VAL A 666 7.25 -34.27 2.67
N ALA A 667 8.05 -34.79 1.75
CA ALA A 667 9.24 -34.12 1.23
C ALA A 667 9.06 -33.82 -0.26
N LYS A 668 8.95 -32.54 -0.61
CA LYS A 668 8.84 -32.08 -2.00
C LYS A 668 10.19 -31.50 -2.41
N PRO A 669 10.97 -32.17 -3.28
CA PRO A 669 12.22 -31.60 -3.75
C PRO A 669 11.93 -30.33 -4.55
N ARG A 670 12.72 -29.28 -4.29
CA ARG A 670 12.67 -28.05 -5.10
C ARG A 670 13.40 -28.28 -6.42
N PRO A 671 13.05 -27.57 -7.51
CA PRO A 671 13.80 -27.63 -8.76
C PRO A 671 15.28 -27.35 -8.51
N GLY A 672 16.17 -28.14 -9.13
CA GLY A 672 17.59 -28.18 -8.75
C GLY A 672 17.96 -29.31 -7.78
N HIS A 673 16.98 -30.08 -7.31
CA HIS A 673 17.16 -31.18 -6.37
C HIS A 673 16.20 -32.34 -6.63
N LYS A 674 16.53 -33.47 -6.03
CA LYS A 674 15.66 -34.66 -5.94
C LYS A 674 15.59 -35.13 -4.50
N PHE A 675 14.43 -35.65 -4.12
CA PHE A 675 14.27 -36.35 -2.86
C PHE A 675 14.85 -37.76 -2.99
N ILE A 676 15.64 -38.19 -2.02
CA ILE A 676 16.29 -39.50 -1.99
C ILE A 676 15.53 -40.45 -1.09
N ASP A 677 15.37 -40.07 0.17
CA ASP A 677 14.69 -40.83 1.19
C ASP A 677 14.53 -40.01 2.48
N TRP A 678 13.62 -40.47 3.33
CA TRP A 678 13.68 -40.27 4.76
C TRP A 678 14.72 -41.24 5.30
N GLU A 679 15.90 -40.75 5.70
CA GLU A 679 17.06 -41.60 6.00
C GLU A 679 16.72 -42.72 6.99
N ASN A 680 16.97 -43.97 6.56
CA ASN A 680 16.67 -45.19 7.33
C ASN A 680 15.17 -45.43 7.65
N ILE A 681 14.26 -44.69 7.03
CA ILE A 681 12.80 -44.80 7.24
C ILE A 681 12.11 -45.27 5.95
N SER A 682 12.18 -44.51 4.86
CA SER A 682 11.50 -44.84 3.59
C SER A 682 12.01 -44.00 2.41
N ASP A 683 11.96 -44.57 1.21
CA ASP A 683 12.21 -43.91 -0.08
C ASP A 683 10.97 -43.19 -0.66
N ASN A 684 9.79 -43.34 -0.05
CA ASN A 684 8.60 -42.58 -0.45
C ASN A 684 8.68 -41.14 0.09
N ASP A 685 8.37 -40.16 -0.75
CA ASP A 685 8.31 -38.75 -0.37
C ASP A 685 7.25 -38.45 0.71
N THR A 686 6.16 -39.21 0.69
CA THR A 686 5.03 -39.13 1.61
C THR A 686 4.94 -40.39 2.45
N ILE A 687 5.07 -40.25 3.77
CA ILE A 687 4.97 -41.36 4.73
C ILE A 687 4.14 -40.99 5.96
N TYR A 688 3.64 -42.01 6.64
CA TYR A 688 3.09 -41.91 7.99
C TYR A 688 4.05 -42.63 8.95
N HIS A 689 4.76 -41.86 9.77
CA HIS A 689 5.77 -42.38 10.69
C HIS A 689 5.30 -42.29 12.13
N ILE A 690 5.49 -43.35 12.92
CA ILE A 690 5.10 -43.39 14.33
C ILE A 690 6.34 -43.16 15.19
N PHE A 691 6.30 -42.13 16.04
CA PHE A 691 7.37 -41.83 16.97
C PHE A 691 7.05 -42.35 18.39
N ASP A 692 7.86 -43.28 18.91
CA ASP A 692 7.72 -43.83 20.28
C ASP A 692 8.75 -43.27 21.27
N SER A 693 9.82 -42.67 20.77
CA SER A 693 10.89 -42.00 21.52
C SER A 693 11.41 -40.80 20.76
N ASP A 694 12.22 -39.96 21.42
CA ASP A 694 12.92 -38.89 20.72
C ASP A 694 13.73 -39.48 19.56
N GLU A 695 13.59 -38.87 18.39
CA GLU A 695 14.13 -39.38 17.13
C GLU A 695 14.69 -38.23 16.30
N THR A 696 15.67 -38.50 15.46
CA THR A 696 16.10 -37.57 14.42
C THR A 696 15.65 -38.12 13.09
N ILE A 697 14.87 -37.34 12.34
CA ILE A 697 14.48 -37.67 10.97
C ILE A 697 15.29 -36.81 10.01
N HIS A 698 15.78 -37.42 8.94
CA HIS A 698 16.53 -36.72 7.92
C HIS A 698 15.77 -36.80 6.60
N ALA A 699 15.24 -35.67 6.12
CA ALA A 699 14.81 -35.54 4.74
C ALA A 699 16.05 -35.35 3.88
N ARG A 700 16.44 -36.39 3.13
CA ARG A 700 17.62 -36.32 2.27
C ARG A 700 17.21 -35.90 0.88
N PHE A 701 17.59 -34.69 0.54
CA PHE A 701 17.66 -34.17 -0.81
C PHE A 701 19.10 -34.30 -1.33
N GLU A 702 19.22 -34.54 -2.62
CA GLU A 702 20.48 -34.42 -3.36
C GLU A 702 20.30 -33.42 -4.48
N VAL A 703 21.43 -32.87 -4.88
CA VAL A 703 21.58 -32.04 -6.08
C VAL A 703 21.00 -32.76 -7.29
N ASP A 704 20.21 -32.02 -8.05
CA ASP A 704 19.78 -32.38 -9.39
C ASP A 704 20.05 -31.16 -10.29
N CYS A 705 21.11 -31.22 -11.09
CA CYS A 705 21.49 -30.05 -11.90
C CYS A 705 20.49 -29.73 -13.03
N ASP A 706 19.45 -30.55 -13.21
CA ASP A 706 18.36 -30.27 -14.14
C ASP A 706 17.39 -29.24 -13.53
N ILE A 707 17.30 -28.08 -14.17
CA ILE A 707 16.34 -27.02 -13.83
C ILE A 707 15.29 -26.93 -14.95
N PRO A 708 13.98 -26.97 -14.61
CA PRO A 708 12.93 -26.87 -15.60
C PRO A 708 12.92 -25.50 -16.27
N GLN A 709 12.43 -25.44 -17.52
CA GLN A 709 12.26 -24.17 -18.24
C GLN A 709 11.18 -23.28 -17.62
N ILE A 710 10.23 -23.86 -16.87
CA ILE A 710 9.21 -23.12 -16.13
C ILE A 710 9.37 -23.50 -14.66
N ILE A 711 9.72 -22.53 -13.84
CA ILE A 711 9.98 -22.65 -12.41
C ILE A 711 8.68 -22.25 -11.69
N THR A 712 7.98 -23.25 -11.19
CA THR A 712 6.64 -23.13 -10.56
C THR A 712 6.68 -23.14 -9.03
N GLU A 713 7.86 -23.31 -8.44
CA GLU A 713 8.12 -23.30 -7.01
C GLU A 713 9.56 -22.83 -6.77
N ASP A 714 9.89 -22.34 -5.58
CA ASP A 714 11.19 -21.76 -5.29
C ASP A 714 12.33 -22.69 -5.70
N ALA A 715 13.35 -22.17 -6.37
CA ALA A 715 14.47 -22.94 -6.86
C ALA A 715 15.80 -22.25 -6.57
N ILE A 716 16.91 -22.98 -6.65
CA ILE A 716 18.25 -22.40 -6.45
C ILE A 716 19.24 -22.91 -7.49
N LEU A 717 20.01 -21.98 -8.07
CA LEU A 717 21.19 -22.31 -8.86
C LEU A 717 22.35 -22.60 -7.91
N LEU A 718 22.72 -23.87 -7.78
CA LEU A 718 23.82 -24.34 -6.92
C LEU A 718 25.19 -24.15 -7.56
N LYS A 719 26.19 -23.72 -6.76
CA LYS A 719 27.58 -23.52 -7.20
C LYS A 719 28.23 -24.80 -7.71
N GLU A 720 27.89 -25.95 -7.14
CA GLU A 720 28.46 -27.24 -7.55
C GLU A 720 27.97 -27.75 -8.92
N CYS A 721 26.81 -27.26 -9.38
CA CYS A 721 26.28 -27.49 -10.73
C CYS A 721 26.75 -26.44 -11.74
N SER A 722 27.47 -25.40 -11.31
CA SER A 722 27.98 -24.36 -12.18
C SER A 722 29.01 -24.94 -13.17
N PRO A 723 28.97 -24.56 -14.47
CA PRO A 723 28.06 -23.57 -15.06
C PRO A 723 26.68 -24.13 -15.47
N TYR A 724 25.64 -23.30 -15.33
CA TYR A 724 24.31 -23.56 -15.89
C TYR A 724 24.23 -23.06 -17.34
N TYR A 725 23.59 -23.83 -18.23
CA TYR A 725 23.38 -23.47 -19.63
C TYR A 725 21.89 -23.31 -19.93
N PHE A 726 21.45 -22.07 -20.09
CA PHE A 726 20.09 -21.73 -20.52
C PHE A 726 20.06 -21.66 -22.06
N GLU A 727 19.82 -22.82 -22.69
CA GLU A 727 19.71 -22.94 -24.15
C GLU A 727 18.32 -22.56 -24.69
N ASN A 728 17.32 -22.44 -23.82
CA ASN A 728 15.96 -21.99 -24.13
C ASN A 728 15.48 -20.99 -23.07
N ASP A 729 14.42 -20.24 -23.38
CA ASP A 729 13.81 -19.29 -22.43
C ASP A 729 13.48 -19.99 -21.10
N VAL A 730 13.83 -19.37 -19.98
CA VAL A 730 13.46 -19.80 -18.63
C VAL A 730 12.43 -18.82 -18.06
N THR A 731 11.39 -19.33 -17.40
CA THR A 731 10.32 -18.54 -16.78
C THR A 731 10.25 -18.84 -15.29
N VAL A 732 10.20 -17.80 -14.44
CA VAL A 732 9.87 -17.87 -13.01
C VAL A 732 8.42 -17.40 -12.86
N GLU A 733 7.51 -18.26 -12.41
CA GLU A 733 6.08 -17.97 -12.28
C GLU A 733 5.76 -17.03 -11.09
N THR A 734 4.56 -16.44 -11.09
CA THR A 734 4.11 -15.53 -10.01
C THR A 734 4.19 -16.20 -8.63
N GLY A 735 4.70 -15.48 -7.63
CA GLY A 735 4.82 -15.96 -6.25
C GLY A 735 6.01 -16.89 -5.98
N VAL A 736 6.91 -17.09 -6.97
CA VAL A 736 8.06 -18.00 -6.89
C VAL A 736 9.39 -17.24 -6.89
N VAL A 737 10.39 -17.68 -6.12
CA VAL A 737 11.73 -17.09 -6.12
C VAL A 737 12.78 -18.04 -6.70
N LEU A 738 13.57 -17.57 -7.69
CA LEU A 738 14.79 -18.25 -8.12
C LEU A 738 16.01 -17.62 -7.43
N TYR A 739 16.66 -18.40 -6.57
CA TYR A 739 17.90 -18.05 -5.89
C TYR A 739 19.13 -18.46 -6.70
N CYS A 740 20.28 -17.86 -6.40
CA CYS A 740 21.56 -18.25 -7.00
C CYS A 740 22.69 -18.16 -5.96
N GLU A 741 23.46 -19.24 -5.78
CA GLU A 741 24.57 -19.24 -4.83
C GLU A 741 25.75 -18.38 -5.32
N PRO A 742 26.54 -17.78 -4.40
CA PRO A 742 27.75 -17.07 -4.75
C PRO A 742 28.70 -17.88 -5.65
N GLY A 743 29.27 -17.21 -6.65
CA GLY A 743 30.21 -17.80 -7.59
C GLY A 743 29.58 -18.55 -8.77
N VAL A 744 28.27 -18.77 -8.82
CA VAL A 744 27.63 -19.48 -9.94
C VAL A 744 27.84 -18.75 -11.26
N GLU A 745 28.07 -19.53 -12.32
CA GLU A 745 28.13 -19.05 -13.70
C GLU A 745 26.89 -19.50 -14.47
N VAL A 746 26.18 -18.56 -15.10
CA VAL A 746 25.01 -18.80 -15.94
C VAL A 746 25.32 -18.37 -17.37
N PHE A 747 25.29 -19.34 -18.29
CA PHE A 747 25.52 -19.16 -19.71
C PHE A 747 24.22 -19.21 -20.48
N PHE A 748 23.96 -18.17 -21.27
CA PHE A 748 22.79 -18.08 -22.12
C PHE A 748 23.13 -18.39 -23.59
N GLY A 749 22.23 -19.12 -24.23
CA GLY A 749 22.18 -19.25 -25.68
C GLY A 749 21.78 -17.94 -26.38
N GLY A 750 21.92 -17.90 -27.70
CA GLY A 750 21.65 -16.69 -28.49
C GLY A 750 20.17 -16.29 -28.47
N ASN A 751 19.89 -15.04 -28.10
CA ASN A 751 18.54 -14.50 -27.91
C ASN A 751 17.67 -15.20 -26.83
N VAL A 752 18.26 -15.99 -25.95
CA VAL A 752 17.55 -16.61 -24.82
C VAL A 752 17.20 -15.55 -23.78
N LYS A 753 16.07 -15.75 -23.08
CA LYS A 753 15.54 -14.86 -22.05
C LYS A 753 15.41 -15.57 -20.71
N LEU A 754 15.53 -14.81 -19.63
CA LEU A 754 14.94 -15.16 -18.34
C LEU A 754 13.72 -14.25 -18.12
N LYS A 755 12.53 -14.84 -17.99
CA LYS A 755 11.27 -14.13 -17.72
C LYS A 755 10.90 -14.33 -16.25
N VAL A 756 10.58 -13.24 -15.57
CA VAL A 756 10.37 -13.22 -14.12
C VAL A 756 8.99 -12.64 -13.85
N TYR A 757 8.00 -13.50 -13.61
CA TYR A 757 6.69 -13.12 -13.09
C TYR A 757 6.65 -13.22 -11.55
N GLY A 758 7.50 -14.08 -10.97
CA GLY A 758 7.82 -14.14 -9.54
C GLY A 758 9.00 -13.23 -9.20
N SER A 759 10.05 -13.73 -8.55
CA SER A 759 11.23 -12.94 -8.19
C SER A 759 12.54 -13.69 -8.45
N ILE A 760 13.65 -12.95 -8.56
CA ILE A 760 15.00 -13.53 -8.52
C ILE A 760 15.84 -12.88 -7.42
N ASP A 761 16.65 -13.69 -6.73
CA ASP A 761 17.62 -13.25 -5.72
C ASP A 761 19.00 -13.86 -6.01
N PHE A 762 19.80 -13.10 -6.75
CA PHE A 762 21.14 -13.49 -7.18
C PHE A 762 22.15 -12.66 -6.39
N ALA A 763 22.40 -13.09 -5.15
CA ALA A 763 23.28 -12.41 -4.22
C ALA A 763 24.65 -13.09 -4.09
N GLY A 764 25.60 -12.66 -4.93
CA GLY A 764 27.01 -13.05 -4.84
C GLY A 764 27.75 -12.33 -3.71
N THR A 765 29.06 -12.56 -3.64
CA THR A 765 29.98 -11.83 -2.73
C THR A 765 31.15 -11.23 -3.49
N GLU A 766 31.87 -10.28 -2.88
CA GLU A 766 33.08 -9.69 -3.47
C GLU A 766 34.11 -10.74 -3.91
N ASN A 767 34.27 -11.83 -3.15
CA ASN A 767 35.23 -12.89 -3.45
C ASN A 767 34.66 -13.97 -4.39
N GLU A 768 33.34 -14.11 -4.45
CA GLU A 768 32.63 -15.12 -5.25
C GLU A 768 31.45 -14.45 -5.96
N PRO A 769 31.72 -13.62 -6.99
CA PRO A 769 30.67 -12.97 -7.73
C PRO A 769 29.90 -13.97 -8.59
N ILE A 770 28.60 -13.74 -8.76
CA ILE A 770 27.80 -14.50 -9.74
C ILE A 770 28.14 -13.95 -11.13
N ILE A 771 28.30 -14.83 -12.12
CA ILE A 771 28.61 -14.44 -13.50
C ILE A 771 27.43 -14.80 -14.40
N ILE A 772 26.85 -13.80 -15.07
CA ILE A 772 25.82 -13.98 -16.08
C ILE A 772 26.39 -13.58 -17.44
N GLN A 773 26.44 -14.51 -18.38
CA GLN A 773 27.04 -14.25 -19.69
C GLN A 773 26.39 -15.04 -20.82
N GLY A 774 26.67 -14.63 -22.06
CA GLY A 774 26.38 -15.45 -23.22
C GLY A 774 27.48 -16.49 -23.45
N ASN A 775 27.16 -17.54 -24.18
CA ASN A 775 28.18 -18.44 -24.75
C ASN A 775 29.22 -17.65 -25.57
N GLU A 776 30.44 -18.19 -25.75
CA GLU A 776 31.56 -17.47 -26.40
C GLU A 776 31.15 -16.80 -27.73
N GLY A 777 31.18 -15.45 -27.76
CA GLY A 777 30.79 -14.65 -28.93
C GLY A 777 29.28 -14.54 -29.20
N ILE A 778 28.44 -14.96 -28.25
CA ILE A 778 26.97 -14.97 -28.36
C ILE A 778 26.37 -13.95 -27.39
N TYR A 779 25.39 -13.19 -27.88
CA TYR A 779 24.64 -12.24 -27.07
C TYR A 779 23.25 -12.80 -26.71
N TRP A 780 22.93 -12.79 -25.42
CA TRP A 780 21.63 -13.19 -24.88
C TRP A 780 20.67 -12.01 -24.83
N LYS A 781 19.37 -12.28 -24.69
CA LYS A 781 18.37 -11.25 -24.95
C LYS A 781 18.19 -10.30 -23.77
N TYR A 782 17.61 -10.79 -22.67
CA TYR A 782 17.34 -10.04 -21.44
C TYR A 782 16.95 -10.95 -20.26
N ILE A 783 17.05 -10.38 -19.05
CA ILE A 783 16.30 -10.78 -17.86
C ILE A 783 15.17 -9.76 -17.75
N LYS A 784 13.91 -10.21 -17.79
CA LYS A 784 12.75 -9.32 -17.74
C LYS A 784 11.84 -9.67 -16.58
N SER A 785 11.56 -8.69 -15.74
CA SER A 785 10.48 -8.75 -14.75
C SER A 785 9.16 -8.17 -15.29
N GLU A 786 8.05 -8.83 -14.97
CA GLU A 786 6.68 -8.32 -15.12
C GLU A 786 5.99 -8.46 -13.75
N ASN A 787 5.95 -7.38 -12.96
CA ASN A 787 5.47 -7.31 -11.55
C ASN A 787 6.37 -7.96 -10.48
N GLY A 788 7.44 -8.63 -10.89
CA GLY A 788 8.35 -9.38 -10.03
C GLY A 788 9.52 -8.59 -9.43
N ASP A 789 10.08 -9.04 -8.30
CA ASP A 789 11.30 -8.43 -7.75
C ASP A 789 12.57 -8.94 -8.47
N ILE A 790 13.54 -8.06 -8.68
CA ILE A 790 14.88 -8.42 -9.13
C ILE A 790 15.87 -7.94 -8.06
N HIS A 791 16.56 -8.89 -7.41
CA HIS A 791 17.72 -8.59 -6.57
C HIS A 791 18.99 -9.15 -7.19
N LEU A 792 19.92 -8.28 -7.58
CA LEU A 792 21.26 -8.62 -8.04
C LEU A 792 22.27 -7.99 -7.10
N LYS A 793 23.19 -8.79 -6.55
CA LYS A 793 24.26 -8.30 -5.69
C LYS A 793 25.58 -8.97 -6.03
N HIS A 794 26.66 -8.17 -6.13
CA HIS A 794 28.00 -8.67 -6.53
C HIS A 794 27.92 -9.60 -7.76
N THR A 795 27.18 -9.18 -8.78
CA THR A 795 27.00 -9.93 -10.03
C THR A 795 27.78 -9.25 -11.15
N ILE A 796 28.45 -10.03 -11.99
CA ILE A 796 29.14 -9.57 -13.19
C ILE A 796 28.35 -10.03 -14.42
N ILE A 797 27.97 -9.08 -15.27
CA ILE A 797 27.00 -9.28 -16.35
C ILE A 797 27.66 -8.89 -17.68
N TYR A 798 27.74 -9.87 -18.58
CA TYR A 798 28.38 -9.77 -19.90
C TYR A 798 27.39 -10.03 -21.03
N SER A 799 27.63 -9.48 -22.22
CA SER A 799 27.05 -9.96 -23.49
C SER A 799 25.51 -9.97 -23.54
N GLY A 800 24.84 -9.10 -22.79
CA GLY A 800 23.41 -8.87 -22.95
C GLY A 800 23.12 -8.02 -24.18
N LYS A 801 21.97 -8.22 -24.83
CA LYS A 801 21.42 -7.27 -25.81
C LYS A 801 20.63 -6.13 -25.17
N LYS A 802 20.00 -6.44 -24.04
CA LYS A 802 19.35 -5.56 -23.07
C LYS A 802 19.46 -6.32 -21.75
N ALA A 803 20.35 -5.93 -20.84
CA ALA A 803 20.69 -6.79 -19.70
C ALA A 803 19.47 -7.04 -18.81
N ILE A 804 18.85 -5.96 -18.33
CA ILE A 804 17.69 -6.01 -17.42
C ILE A 804 16.53 -5.21 -18.01
N SER A 805 15.32 -5.75 -17.87
CA SER A 805 14.08 -5.02 -18.16
C SER A 805 13.03 -5.28 -17.08
N PHE A 806 12.18 -4.30 -16.78
CA PHE A 806 11.09 -4.49 -15.82
C PHE A 806 9.88 -3.64 -16.19
N SER A 807 8.69 -4.10 -15.80
CA SER A 807 7.44 -3.37 -16.02
C SER A 807 6.37 -3.79 -15.02
N ALA A 808 5.44 -2.87 -14.72
CA ALA A 808 4.20 -3.14 -14.01
C ALA A 808 4.34 -3.60 -12.53
N GLY A 809 5.20 -2.94 -11.73
CA GLY A 809 5.37 -3.21 -10.30
C GLY A 809 6.70 -3.88 -9.94
N GLY A 810 6.87 -4.21 -8.64
CA GLY A 810 8.06 -4.86 -8.08
C GLY A 810 9.16 -3.90 -7.57
N ASN A 811 10.15 -4.48 -6.89
CA ASN A 811 11.35 -3.80 -6.40
C ASN A 811 12.59 -4.29 -7.17
N ILE A 812 13.33 -3.34 -7.74
CA ILE A 812 14.56 -3.61 -8.50
C ILE A 812 15.74 -3.14 -7.67
N LEU A 813 16.46 -4.09 -7.07
CA LEU A 813 17.62 -3.86 -6.22
C LEU A 813 18.88 -4.38 -6.92
N ILE A 814 19.76 -3.47 -7.33
CA ILE A 814 21.02 -3.81 -8.01
C ILE A 814 22.18 -3.20 -7.21
N GLU A 815 23.00 -4.05 -6.61
CA GLU A 815 24.02 -3.65 -5.63
C GLU A 815 25.41 -4.19 -5.99
N ASN A 816 26.42 -3.33 -6.05
CA ASN A 816 27.82 -3.71 -6.27
C ASN A 816 28.03 -4.64 -7.49
N CYS A 817 27.23 -4.46 -8.53
CA CYS A 817 27.29 -5.24 -9.76
C CYS A 817 28.18 -4.56 -10.81
N ILE A 818 28.69 -5.35 -11.74
CA ILE A 818 29.52 -4.89 -12.86
C ILE A 818 28.83 -5.27 -14.17
N PHE A 819 28.57 -4.29 -15.02
CA PHE A 819 27.99 -4.48 -16.35
C PHE A 819 29.02 -4.11 -17.42
N HIS A 820 29.27 -5.00 -18.37
CA HIS A 820 30.14 -4.71 -19.50
C HIS A 820 29.88 -5.58 -20.74
N GLU A 821 30.55 -5.25 -21.85
CA GLU A 821 30.55 -6.02 -23.11
C GLU A 821 29.15 -6.33 -23.68
N SER A 822 28.17 -5.44 -23.48
CA SER A 822 26.82 -5.60 -24.04
C SER A 822 26.70 -5.05 -25.46
N ASN A 823 25.91 -5.71 -26.32
CA ASN A 823 25.64 -5.26 -27.70
C ASN A 823 24.20 -4.75 -27.76
N LEU A 824 24.02 -3.46 -27.50
CA LEU A 824 22.75 -2.76 -27.33
C LEU A 824 21.92 -2.59 -28.62
N ASP A 825 21.78 -3.67 -29.40
CA ASP A 825 20.95 -3.73 -30.61
C ASP A 825 19.43 -3.77 -30.29
N MET A 826 19.04 -3.87 -29.02
CA MET A 826 17.65 -4.08 -28.58
C MET A 826 17.08 -3.00 -27.65
N GLY A 827 17.76 -1.85 -27.58
CA GLY A 827 17.43 -0.76 -26.65
C GLY A 827 18.53 -0.58 -25.62
N ASP A 828 18.16 -0.02 -24.49
CA ASP A 828 19.08 0.43 -23.44
C ASP A 828 19.58 -0.75 -22.61
N LEU A 829 20.70 -0.55 -21.90
CA LEU A 829 21.31 -1.63 -21.11
C LEU A 829 20.36 -2.10 -20.01
N ILE A 830 19.74 -1.16 -19.31
CA ILE A 830 18.67 -1.39 -18.34
C ILE A 830 17.49 -0.48 -18.70
N SER A 831 16.29 -1.06 -18.82
CA SER A 831 15.09 -0.24 -19.09
C SER A 831 13.85 -0.72 -18.35
N GLY A 832 13.07 0.16 -17.73
CA GLY A 832 11.80 -0.27 -17.16
C GLY A 832 10.85 0.83 -16.70
N ASN A 833 9.67 0.42 -16.26
CA ASN A 833 8.64 1.36 -15.80
C ASN A 833 7.87 0.89 -14.57
N SER A 834 7.32 1.86 -13.83
CA SER A 834 6.36 1.63 -12.74
C SER A 834 6.85 0.64 -11.67
N ALA A 835 8.11 0.76 -11.25
CA ALA A 835 8.72 -0.06 -10.20
C ALA A 835 9.58 0.79 -9.27
N ASN A 836 9.75 0.37 -8.01
CA ASN A 836 10.74 1.01 -7.12
C ASN A 836 12.14 0.55 -7.51
N VAL A 837 13.10 1.47 -7.60
CA VAL A 837 14.47 1.14 -8.04
C VAL A 837 15.53 1.59 -7.03
N ILE A 838 16.47 0.71 -6.70
CA ILE A 838 17.63 1.01 -5.85
C ILE A 838 18.90 0.46 -6.51
N PHE A 839 19.75 1.37 -6.97
CA PHE A 839 20.98 1.07 -7.70
C PHE A 839 22.14 1.61 -6.87
N THR A 840 22.90 0.72 -6.23
CA THR A 840 23.95 1.10 -5.28
C THR A 840 25.32 0.51 -5.61
N GLY A 841 26.35 1.34 -5.72
CA GLY A 841 27.73 0.84 -5.81
C GLY A 841 28.10 0.10 -7.11
N ASN A 842 27.27 0.24 -8.16
CA ASN A 842 27.47 -0.51 -9.41
C ASN A 842 28.49 0.15 -10.33
N GLN A 843 29.08 -0.65 -11.22
CA GLN A 843 30.02 -0.19 -12.23
C GLN A 843 29.49 -0.55 -13.62
N PHE A 844 29.36 0.46 -14.47
CA PHE A 844 28.88 0.33 -15.84
C PHE A 844 30.01 0.71 -16.79
N TYR A 845 30.45 -0.26 -17.60
CA TYR A 845 31.52 -0.10 -18.57
C TYR A 845 31.00 -0.22 -19.98
N GLY A 846 30.87 0.92 -20.64
CA GLY A 846 30.70 1.02 -22.07
C GLY A 846 29.39 0.47 -22.65
N ASN A 847 29.08 1.01 -23.82
CA ASN A 847 28.16 0.49 -24.83
C ASN A 847 28.61 0.95 -26.25
N GLN A 848 29.93 1.04 -26.39
CA GLN A 848 30.67 1.62 -27.51
C GLN A 848 30.31 0.94 -28.85
N GLY A 849 29.44 1.60 -29.61
CA GLY A 849 28.91 1.16 -30.90
C GLY A 849 28.05 2.25 -31.55
N ASN A 850 27.75 2.15 -32.84
CA ASN A 850 27.06 3.20 -33.63
C ASN A 850 25.59 3.48 -33.26
N ASN A 851 25.08 2.97 -32.13
CA ASN A 851 23.65 2.86 -31.88
C ASN A 851 23.07 3.84 -30.85
N LYS A 852 23.88 4.65 -30.14
CA LYS A 852 23.45 5.69 -29.15
C LYS A 852 22.28 5.23 -28.28
N LYS A 853 22.60 4.56 -27.17
CA LYS A 853 21.65 3.93 -26.26
C LYS A 853 21.98 4.30 -24.83
N ASP A 854 20.98 4.38 -23.98
CA ASP A 854 21.19 4.78 -22.59
C ASP A 854 21.72 3.59 -21.78
N CYS A 855 22.41 3.91 -20.69
CA CYS A 855 22.82 2.89 -19.73
C CYS A 855 21.62 2.48 -18.85
N ILE A 856 20.87 3.46 -18.35
CA ILE A 856 19.66 3.25 -17.56
C ILE A 856 18.58 4.17 -18.10
N ASP A 857 17.44 3.62 -18.52
CA ASP A 857 16.25 4.35 -18.96
C ASP A 857 15.01 3.90 -18.16
N CYS A 858 14.44 4.78 -17.35
CA CYS A 858 13.37 4.45 -16.43
C CYS A 858 12.20 5.43 -16.47
N ASP A 859 10.98 4.95 -16.69
CA ASP A 859 9.75 5.77 -16.79
C ASP A 859 8.77 5.54 -15.64
N GLY A 860 8.06 6.59 -15.22
CA GLY A 860 6.97 6.47 -14.24
C GLY A 860 7.39 5.81 -12.93
N ILE A 861 8.58 6.15 -12.44
CA ILE A 861 9.19 5.56 -11.24
C ILE A 861 8.59 6.24 -10.00
N PRO A 862 7.86 5.51 -9.12
CA PRO A 862 7.27 6.10 -7.93
C PRO A 862 8.30 6.47 -6.86
N SER A 863 9.42 5.73 -6.79
CA SER A 863 10.58 6.02 -5.93
C SER A 863 11.86 5.41 -6.51
N GLY A 864 12.94 6.20 -6.55
CA GLY A 864 14.21 5.78 -7.15
C GLY A 864 15.44 6.29 -6.41
N ILE A 865 16.38 5.40 -6.07
CA ILE A 865 17.66 5.74 -5.43
C ILE A 865 18.80 5.24 -6.27
N PHE A 866 19.66 6.15 -6.71
CA PHE A 866 20.88 5.85 -7.46
C PHE A 866 22.05 6.39 -6.66
N THR A 867 22.81 5.51 -5.99
CA THR A 867 23.88 5.95 -5.08
C THR A 867 25.22 5.24 -5.24
N GLY A 868 26.31 5.99 -5.28
CA GLY A 868 27.66 5.39 -5.32
C GLY A 868 27.99 4.63 -6.61
N ASN A 869 27.22 4.79 -7.69
CA ASN A 869 27.47 4.11 -8.96
C ASN A 869 28.55 4.82 -9.77
N ILE A 870 29.21 4.07 -10.65
CA ILE A 870 30.27 4.56 -11.52
C ILE A 870 29.98 4.20 -12.97
N PHE A 871 30.00 5.19 -13.86
CA PHE A 871 29.74 5.05 -15.28
C PHE A 871 30.98 5.45 -16.08
N TYR A 872 31.43 4.59 -16.99
CA TYR A 872 32.58 4.83 -17.86
C TYR A 872 32.21 4.63 -19.32
N ASP A 873 32.59 5.60 -20.16
CA ASP A 873 32.57 5.51 -21.63
C ASP A 873 31.18 5.15 -22.21
N ILE A 874 30.11 5.73 -21.67
CA ILE A 874 28.73 5.56 -22.15
C ILE A 874 28.49 6.44 -23.39
N THR A 875 27.84 5.90 -24.41
CA THR A 875 27.65 6.54 -25.74
C THR A 875 26.41 7.44 -25.85
N ASP A 876 25.47 7.29 -24.93
CA ASP A 876 24.30 8.16 -24.77
C ASP A 876 24.13 8.45 -23.27
N ASP A 877 22.92 8.56 -22.72
CA ASP A 877 22.77 9.03 -21.35
C ASP A 877 23.13 7.94 -20.33
N CYS A 878 23.83 8.32 -19.25
CA CYS A 878 24.15 7.35 -18.20
C CYS A 878 22.91 7.00 -17.37
N ILE A 879 22.12 7.99 -17.00
CA ILE A 879 20.83 7.83 -16.33
C ILE A 879 19.81 8.73 -17.02
N ASP A 880 18.81 8.14 -17.65
CA ASP A 880 17.61 8.81 -18.11
C ASP A 880 16.43 8.41 -17.21
N ILE A 881 15.87 9.41 -16.51
CA ILE A 881 14.64 9.24 -15.73
C ILE A 881 13.53 9.93 -16.50
N GLY A 882 12.73 9.14 -17.21
CA GLY A 882 11.65 9.63 -18.03
C GLY A 882 10.43 10.10 -17.24
N ASP A 883 9.31 10.21 -17.94
CA ASP A 883 8.20 11.07 -17.54
C ASP A 883 7.44 10.55 -16.30
N ASN A 884 6.84 11.47 -15.54
CA ASN A 884 5.97 11.20 -14.40
C ASN A 884 6.62 10.37 -13.27
N SER A 885 7.90 10.60 -13.01
CA SER A 885 8.62 9.95 -11.91
C SER A 885 8.66 10.85 -10.66
N SER A 886 8.58 10.25 -9.48
CA SER A 886 8.57 10.93 -8.17
C SER A 886 9.60 10.33 -7.21
N ASP A 887 9.97 11.07 -6.18
CA ASP A 887 10.89 10.64 -5.13
C ASP A 887 12.22 10.08 -5.66
N ILE A 888 12.83 10.81 -6.60
CA ILE A 888 14.08 10.43 -7.26
C ILE A 888 15.28 11.08 -6.55
N ILE A 889 16.19 10.25 -6.04
CA ILE A 889 17.44 10.65 -5.40
C ILE A 889 18.62 10.08 -6.18
N ILE A 890 19.49 10.96 -6.69
CA ILE A 890 20.71 10.59 -7.39
C ILE A 890 21.90 11.18 -6.62
N GLU A 891 22.59 10.34 -5.84
CA GLU A 891 23.61 10.80 -4.89
C GLU A 891 24.97 10.07 -5.00
N ARG A 892 26.09 10.79 -4.93
CA ARG A 892 27.45 10.18 -4.84
C ARG A 892 27.85 9.28 -6.01
N ASN A 893 27.28 9.50 -7.18
CA ASN A 893 27.65 8.79 -8.40
C ASN A 893 28.82 9.50 -9.10
N SER A 894 29.56 8.75 -9.93
CA SER A 894 30.65 9.27 -10.74
C SER A 894 30.45 8.92 -12.21
N PHE A 895 30.50 9.92 -13.07
CA PHE A 895 30.25 9.81 -14.50
C PHE A 895 31.50 10.27 -15.27
N TYR A 896 32.09 9.37 -16.06
CA TYR A 896 33.33 9.61 -16.77
C TYR A 896 33.17 9.36 -18.27
N ASN A 897 33.59 10.32 -19.08
CA ASN A 897 33.64 10.22 -20.56
C ASN A 897 32.29 9.84 -21.20
N CYS A 898 31.19 10.44 -20.73
CA CYS A 898 29.88 10.23 -21.35
C CYS A 898 29.76 11.02 -22.66
N GLU A 899 29.42 10.37 -23.77
CA GLU A 899 29.25 11.01 -25.08
C GLU A 899 27.91 11.75 -25.25
N SER A 900 27.02 11.73 -24.24
CA SER A 900 25.79 12.53 -24.16
C SER A 900 25.63 13.08 -22.74
N MET A 901 24.50 12.85 -22.04
CA MET A 901 24.23 13.39 -20.72
C MET A 901 24.63 12.43 -19.59
N GLY A 902 25.22 12.95 -18.51
CA GLY A 902 25.37 12.18 -17.29
C GLY A 902 24.01 11.82 -16.67
N ILE A 903 23.11 12.80 -16.56
CA ILE A 903 21.74 12.62 -16.08
C ILE A 903 20.77 13.39 -16.98
N SER A 904 19.69 12.73 -17.40
CA SER A 904 18.51 13.32 -18.03
C SER A 904 17.29 13.15 -17.11
N ILE A 905 16.53 14.24 -16.91
CA ILE A 905 15.28 14.26 -16.14
C ILE A 905 14.12 14.67 -17.04
N GLY A 906 13.25 13.72 -17.34
CA GLY A 906 12.06 13.80 -18.20
C GLY A 906 10.88 14.59 -17.63
N GLU A 907 9.79 14.68 -18.40
CA GLU A 907 8.68 15.59 -18.15
C GLU A 907 7.93 15.28 -16.85
N ASN A 908 7.53 16.33 -16.13
CA ASN A 908 6.79 16.24 -14.85
C ASN A 908 7.49 15.41 -13.76
N THR A 909 8.82 15.25 -13.87
CA THR A 909 9.64 14.55 -12.87
C THR A 909 10.31 15.53 -11.90
N VAL A 910 10.38 15.14 -10.63
CA VAL A 910 11.13 15.88 -9.59
C VAL A 910 12.29 15.04 -9.08
N ALA A 911 13.50 15.60 -9.10
CA ALA A 911 14.71 14.91 -8.67
C ALA A 911 15.60 15.73 -7.73
N ASP A 912 16.17 15.07 -6.70
CA ASP A 912 17.27 15.55 -5.86
C ASP A 912 18.59 14.94 -6.32
N ILE A 913 19.46 15.76 -6.92
CA ILE A 913 20.73 15.36 -7.51
C ILE A 913 21.86 15.95 -6.67
N ARG A 914 22.58 15.13 -5.91
CA ARG A 914 23.56 15.65 -4.95
C ARG A 914 24.87 14.87 -4.83
N ARG A 915 25.97 15.58 -4.57
CA ARG A 915 27.27 14.95 -4.31
C ARG A 915 27.80 14.06 -5.44
N ASN A 916 27.40 14.30 -6.68
CA ASN A 916 27.88 13.56 -7.86
C ASN A 916 29.07 14.26 -8.53
N ILE A 917 29.88 13.46 -9.23
CA ILE A 917 31.04 13.90 -10.01
C ILE A 917 30.80 13.61 -11.49
N PHE A 918 30.93 14.62 -12.35
CA PHE A 918 30.82 14.50 -13.80
C PHE A 918 32.10 15.00 -14.45
N ALA A 919 32.82 14.12 -15.15
CA ALA A 919 34.09 14.45 -15.77
C ALA A 919 34.12 14.05 -17.24
N ASN A 920 34.46 15.01 -18.12
CA ASN A 920 34.63 14.80 -19.56
C ASN A 920 33.35 14.33 -20.29
N CYS A 921 32.16 14.76 -19.84
CA CYS A 921 30.90 14.41 -20.49
C CYS A 921 30.47 15.48 -21.53
N GLN A 922 29.69 15.11 -22.53
CA GLN A 922 29.08 16.10 -23.43
C GLN A 922 28.16 17.04 -22.64
N GLY A 923 27.30 16.49 -21.78
CA GLY A 923 26.58 17.25 -20.77
C GLY A 923 26.56 16.56 -19.42
N ALA A 924 26.55 17.31 -18.32
CA ALA A 924 26.45 16.69 -17.00
C ALA A 924 24.99 16.40 -16.62
N ILE A 925 24.13 17.43 -16.58
CA ILE A 925 22.72 17.30 -16.15
C ILE A 925 21.81 18.02 -17.13
N GLN A 926 20.72 17.38 -17.54
CA GLN A 926 19.68 17.95 -18.38
C GLN A 926 18.31 17.84 -17.71
N VAL A 927 17.50 18.89 -17.82
CA VAL A 927 16.17 19.02 -17.21
C VAL A 927 15.15 19.43 -18.28
N HIS A 928 14.16 18.57 -18.51
CA HIS A 928 13.15 18.70 -19.56
C HIS A 928 11.91 19.51 -19.15
N SER A 929 10.98 19.67 -20.09
CA SER A 929 9.72 20.38 -19.95
C SER A 929 8.93 20.00 -18.70
N GLY A 930 8.64 20.97 -17.83
CA GLY A 930 7.84 20.74 -16.62
C GLY A 930 8.56 19.92 -15.53
N ALA A 931 9.83 19.57 -15.74
CA ALA A 931 10.65 18.88 -14.77
C ALA A 931 11.33 19.87 -13.81
N MET A 932 11.57 19.43 -12.58
CA MET A 932 12.26 20.21 -11.56
C MET A 932 13.42 19.42 -10.94
N ALA A 933 14.62 20.00 -10.99
CA ALA A 933 15.80 19.40 -10.36
C ALA A 933 16.36 20.31 -9.25
N THR A 934 16.56 19.73 -8.07
CA THR A 934 17.38 20.33 -7.01
C THR A 934 18.78 19.75 -7.12
N ILE A 935 19.77 20.58 -7.39
CA ILE A 935 21.14 20.17 -7.71
C ILE A 935 22.07 20.72 -6.64
N THR A 936 22.47 19.88 -5.68
CA THR A 936 23.22 20.33 -4.50
C THR A 936 24.58 19.66 -4.38
N ASN A 937 25.64 20.43 -4.11
CA ASN A 937 26.94 19.86 -3.83
C ASN A 937 27.47 18.95 -4.96
N ASN A 938 27.41 19.32 -6.24
CA ASN A 938 27.97 18.50 -7.32
C ASN A 938 29.30 19.07 -7.82
N THR A 939 30.12 18.25 -8.50
CA THR A 939 31.35 18.68 -9.19
C THR A 939 31.25 18.34 -10.67
N LEU A 940 31.26 19.37 -11.52
CA LEU A 940 31.19 19.27 -12.97
C LEU A 940 32.52 19.74 -13.56
N TYR A 941 33.29 18.81 -14.14
CA TYR A 941 34.65 19.03 -14.63
C TYR A 941 34.79 18.69 -16.12
N GLU A 942 35.36 19.60 -16.93
CA GLU A 942 35.66 19.37 -18.36
C GLU A 942 34.46 18.90 -19.21
N ASN A 943 33.24 19.31 -18.85
CA ASN A 943 32.03 18.99 -19.64
C ASN A 943 31.79 20.03 -20.76
N GLU A 944 31.21 19.67 -21.90
CA GLU A 944 30.86 20.68 -22.91
C GLU A 944 29.76 21.62 -22.40
N THR A 945 28.76 21.07 -21.71
CA THR A 945 27.74 21.84 -20.99
C THR A 945 27.56 21.28 -19.59
N GLY A 946 27.64 22.12 -18.56
CA GLY A 946 27.34 21.68 -17.19
C GLY A 946 25.87 21.31 -17.02
N ILE A 947 24.98 22.30 -16.98
CA ILE A 947 23.54 22.09 -16.80
C ILE A 947 22.74 22.62 -17.99
N LYS A 948 21.79 21.84 -18.51
CA LYS A 948 20.94 22.24 -19.63
C LYS A 948 19.46 22.17 -19.23
N CYS A 949 18.74 23.28 -19.34
CA CYS A 949 17.29 23.32 -19.13
C CYS A 949 16.60 23.71 -20.44
N PHE A 950 15.63 22.90 -20.89
CA PHE A 950 15.03 23.12 -22.19
C PHE A 950 13.58 22.63 -22.33
N HIS A 951 12.98 22.80 -23.51
CA HIS A 951 11.64 22.34 -23.83
C HIS A 951 11.56 21.65 -25.20
N TYR A 952 10.55 20.80 -25.42
CA TYR A 952 10.28 20.26 -26.77
C TYR A 952 9.53 21.27 -27.65
N GLU A 953 9.62 21.14 -28.98
CA GLU A 953 8.98 22.07 -29.93
C GLU A 953 7.44 22.11 -29.80
N ASN A 954 6.83 21.02 -29.34
CA ASN A 954 5.40 20.87 -29.11
C ASN A 954 4.94 21.33 -27.71
N THR A 955 5.86 21.62 -26.78
CA THR A 955 5.59 22.12 -25.41
C THR A 955 6.30 23.46 -25.12
N PRO A 956 6.22 24.48 -26.00
CA PRO A 956 7.07 25.66 -25.94
C PRO A 956 6.87 26.57 -24.72
N ASN A 957 5.87 26.33 -23.89
CA ASN A 957 5.53 27.15 -22.71
C ASN A 957 5.87 26.48 -21.38
N SER A 958 6.54 25.32 -21.39
CA SER A 958 6.91 24.57 -20.19
C SER A 958 8.37 24.11 -20.33
N GLY A 959 9.33 24.91 -19.87
CA GLY A 959 10.74 24.52 -19.84
C GLY A 959 11.10 23.82 -18.52
N GLY A 960 12.27 23.20 -18.47
CA GLY A 960 12.82 22.66 -17.22
C GLY A 960 13.28 23.75 -16.25
N THR A 961 13.22 23.43 -14.95
CA THR A 961 13.65 24.31 -13.86
C THR A 961 14.73 23.64 -13.02
N ALA A 962 15.86 24.33 -12.81
CA ALA A 962 16.95 23.85 -11.96
C ALA A 962 17.27 24.83 -10.83
N ASN A 963 17.34 24.32 -9.60
CA ASN A 963 17.85 25.07 -8.45
C ASN A 963 19.22 24.49 -8.06
N VAL A 964 20.28 25.28 -8.23
CA VAL A 964 21.67 24.85 -8.09
C VAL A 964 22.31 25.49 -6.87
N VAL A 965 22.79 24.68 -5.94
CA VAL A 965 23.42 25.13 -4.70
C VAL A 965 24.73 24.38 -4.47
N ASN A 966 25.75 25.05 -3.91
CA ASN A 966 27.02 24.42 -3.52
C ASN A 966 27.73 23.65 -4.62
N THR A 967 27.57 24.02 -5.90
CA THR A 967 28.06 23.21 -7.02
C THR A 967 29.33 23.83 -7.63
N ILE A 968 30.28 23.00 -8.05
CA ILE A 968 31.49 23.43 -8.76
C ILE A 968 31.30 23.21 -10.27
N PHE A 969 31.47 24.28 -11.05
CA PHE A 969 31.67 24.23 -12.49
C PHE A 969 33.15 24.54 -12.77
N SER A 970 33.88 23.56 -13.30
CA SER A 970 35.31 23.74 -13.56
C SER A 970 35.68 23.25 -14.94
N GLN A 971 36.34 24.10 -15.72
CA GLN A 971 36.77 23.81 -17.09
C GLN A 971 35.63 23.32 -18.01
N CYS A 972 34.38 23.64 -17.68
CA CYS A 972 33.27 23.40 -18.60
C CYS A 972 33.36 24.39 -19.77
N ILE A 973 33.00 23.96 -20.99
CA ILE A 973 32.93 24.89 -22.14
C ILE A 973 31.82 25.92 -21.89
N ASN A 974 30.68 25.45 -21.38
CA ASN A 974 29.60 26.29 -20.86
C ASN A 974 29.14 25.74 -19.50
N ASP A 975 29.01 26.59 -18.49
CA ASP A 975 28.48 26.16 -17.19
C ASP A 975 27.02 25.72 -17.29
N TYR A 976 26.21 26.45 -18.06
CA TYR A 976 24.83 26.08 -18.33
C TYR A 976 24.30 26.60 -19.68
N ALA A 977 23.19 26.03 -20.15
CA ALA A 977 22.45 26.46 -21.33
C ALA A 977 20.92 26.45 -21.07
N LEU A 978 20.22 27.51 -21.49
CA LEU A 978 18.77 27.68 -21.32
C LEU A 978 18.06 27.91 -22.65
N GLN A 979 16.94 27.22 -22.85
CA GLN A 979 15.94 27.60 -23.88
C GLN A 979 14.88 28.56 -23.29
N PRO A 980 14.08 29.24 -24.14
CA PRO A 980 12.99 30.09 -23.67
C PRO A 980 12.06 29.37 -22.69
N ASN A 981 11.59 30.05 -21.66
CA ASN A 981 10.68 29.51 -20.63
C ASN A 981 11.27 28.39 -19.75
N SER A 982 12.58 28.18 -19.79
CA SER A 982 13.33 27.42 -18.78
C SER A 982 13.94 28.35 -17.73
N GLU A 983 14.14 27.83 -16.52
CA GLU A 983 14.65 28.59 -15.39
C GLU A 983 15.85 27.88 -14.74
N ILE A 984 16.83 28.67 -14.32
CA ILE A 984 17.92 28.20 -13.47
C ILE A 984 18.21 29.26 -12.41
N ASP A 985 18.30 28.84 -11.16
CA ASP A 985 18.81 29.66 -10.06
C ASP A 985 20.10 29.03 -9.54
N ILE A 986 21.13 29.85 -9.32
CA ILE A 986 22.46 29.38 -8.90
C ILE A 986 22.88 30.18 -7.67
N SER A 987 23.13 29.50 -6.56
CA SER A 987 23.63 30.10 -5.33
C SER A 987 24.75 29.28 -4.70
N TYR A 988 25.58 29.94 -3.88
CA TYR A 988 26.71 29.34 -3.16
C TYR A 988 27.59 28.40 -4.00
N SER A 989 27.73 28.67 -5.29
CA SER A 989 28.40 27.80 -6.26
C SER A 989 29.67 28.47 -6.79
N LEU A 990 30.61 27.68 -7.29
CA LEU A 990 31.86 28.19 -7.88
C LEU A 990 31.90 27.92 -9.38
N SER A 991 32.36 28.91 -10.15
CA SER A 991 32.76 28.73 -11.56
C SER A 991 34.14 29.33 -11.83
N ASP A 992 34.95 28.64 -12.63
CA ASP A 992 36.21 29.17 -13.17
C ASP A 992 36.06 29.84 -14.54
N LEU A 993 34.84 29.84 -15.11
CA LEU A 993 34.48 30.46 -16.38
C LEU A 993 33.83 31.84 -16.21
N THR A 994 32.87 31.97 -15.29
CA THR A 994 32.13 33.22 -15.06
C THR A 994 31.62 33.35 -13.61
N LEU A 995 31.45 34.58 -13.13
CA LEU A 995 30.76 34.81 -11.86
C LEU A 995 29.24 34.81 -12.08
N HIS A 996 28.54 33.80 -11.56
CA HIS A 996 27.08 33.70 -11.65
C HIS A 996 26.37 34.69 -10.72
N SER A 997 25.24 35.24 -11.17
CA SER A 997 24.33 36.00 -10.31
C SER A 997 23.69 35.10 -9.25
N GLY A 998 23.42 35.63 -8.07
CA GLY A 998 22.85 34.86 -6.96
C GLY A 998 23.69 35.03 -5.69
N THR A 999 23.16 34.57 -4.56
CA THR A 999 23.80 34.72 -3.25
C THR A 999 25.00 33.78 -3.14
N GLY A 1000 26.14 34.26 -2.65
CA GLY A 1000 27.26 33.40 -2.24
C GLY A 1000 28.09 32.77 -3.36
N ASN A 1001 27.82 33.05 -4.64
CA ASN A 1001 28.59 32.49 -5.75
C ASN A 1001 30.04 33.02 -5.77
N LEU A 1002 30.97 32.14 -6.15
CA LEU A 1002 32.40 32.41 -6.24
C LEU A 1002 32.89 32.34 -7.69
N PHE A 1003 33.93 33.11 -7.99
CA PHE A 1003 34.66 33.04 -9.26
C PHE A 1003 36.14 32.76 -9.02
N GLY A 1004 36.66 31.69 -9.61
CA GLY A 1004 38.04 31.27 -9.46
C GLY A 1004 38.23 29.77 -9.61
N SER A 1005 39.46 29.28 -9.42
CA SER A 1005 39.77 27.85 -9.47
C SER A 1005 39.31 27.14 -8.19
N PRO A 1006 38.67 25.95 -8.27
CA PRO A 1006 38.35 25.14 -7.09
C PRO A 1006 39.59 24.55 -6.41
N ASN A 1007 40.75 24.54 -7.08
CA ASN A 1007 42.02 23.99 -6.57
C ASN A 1007 41.90 22.53 -6.09
N PHE A 1008 41.53 21.64 -7.01
CA PHE A 1008 41.56 20.20 -6.77
C PHE A 1008 42.98 19.67 -6.53
N LEU A 1009 43.10 18.55 -5.81
CA LEU A 1009 44.38 17.91 -5.50
C LEU A 1009 45.07 17.36 -6.76
N ASN A 1010 44.32 16.64 -7.62
CA ASN A 1010 44.82 16.17 -8.92
C ASN A 1010 43.68 15.79 -9.89
N ALA A 1011 43.02 16.78 -10.48
CA ALA A 1011 41.91 16.55 -11.41
C ALA A 1011 42.30 15.74 -12.66
N MET A 1012 43.56 15.83 -13.12
CA MET A 1012 44.08 15.04 -14.25
C MET A 1012 44.14 13.53 -14.00
N ALA A 1013 44.01 13.11 -12.74
CA ALA A 1013 43.93 11.71 -12.33
C ALA A 1013 42.56 11.39 -11.69
N ASP A 1014 41.53 12.14 -12.07
CA ASP A 1014 40.15 12.03 -11.56
C ASP A 1014 40.02 12.20 -10.03
N ASN A 1015 40.98 12.90 -9.42
CA ASN A 1015 40.97 13.21 -8.00
C ASN A 1015 40.50 14.65 -7.75
N PHE A 1016 39.21 14.76 -7.47
CA PHE A 1016 38.50 16.02 -7.25
C PHE A 1016 38.45 16.46 -5.78
N GLN A 1017 39.28 15.86 -4.90
CA GLN A 1017 39.40 16.35 -3.52
C GLN A 1017 39.92 17.79 -3.51
N LEU A 1018 39.37 18.64 -2.64
CA LEU A 1018 39.84 20.01 -2.49
C LEU A 1018 41.24 20.04 -1.87
N SER A 1019 42.12 20.91 -2.37
CA SER A 1019 43.37 21.21 -1.68
C SER A 1019 43.15 22.18 -0.51
N GLU A 1020 44.07 22.22 0.45
CA GLU A 1020 44.00 23.08 1.65
C GLU A 1020 43.78 24.58 1.38
N ASN A 1021 44.09 25.05 0.16
CA ASN A 1021 43.96 26.44 -0.26
C ASN A 1021 42.75 26.67 -1.18
N SER A 1022 41.81 25.72 -1.23
CA SER A 1022 40.60 25.85 -2.03
C SER A 1022 39.69 26.95 -1.49
N PRO A 1023 39.13 27.81 -2.37
CA PRO A 1023 38.11 28.79 -1.97
C PRO A 1023 36.76 28.14 -1.65
N CYS A 1024 36.57 26.85 -1.95
CA CYS A 1024 35.32 26.13 -1.73
C CYS A 1024 35.13 25.67 -0.27
N ILE A 1025 36.19 25.66 0.54
CA ILE A 1025 36.17 25.16 1.92
C ILE A 1025 35.38 26.14 2.82
N ASP A 1026 34.43 25.62 3.61
CA ASP A 1026 33.50 26.36 4.47
C ASP A 1026 32.68 27.46 3.75
N ALA A 1027 32.53 27.35 2.43
CA ALA A 1027 31.98 28.43 1.61
C ALA A 1027 30.52 28.22 1.18
N GLY A 1028 29.98 27.01 1.32
CA GLY A 1028 28.65 26.65 0.85
C GLY A 1028 27.50 27.21 1.71
N ASP A 1029 26.26 27.01 1.30
CA ASP A 1029 25.08 27.60 1.92
C ASP A 1029 24.99 27.33 3.43
N THR A 1030 24.75 28.40 4.20
CA THR A 1030 24.64 28.33 5.67
C THR A 1030 23.41 27.58 6.16
N LEU A 1031 22.41 27.35 5.31
CA LEU A 1031 21.21 26.56 5.64
C LEU A 1031 21.37 25.08 5.30
N SER A 1032 22.40 24.69 4.55
CA SER A 1032 22.70 23.29 4.27
C SER A 1032 23.26 22.57 5.51
N PRO A 1033 23.05 21.25 5.64
CA PRO A 1033 23.67 20.47 6.72
C PRO A 1033 25.20 20.64 6.73
N PRO A 1034 25.84 20.74 7.91
CA PRO A 1034 27.30 20.83 8.00
C PRO A 1034 27.97 19.56 7.46
N ASP A 1035 29.22 19.67 7.05
CA ASP A 1035 30.00 18.52 6.64
C ASP A 1035 30.28 17.57 7.82
N PRO A 1036 30.68 16.30 7.56
CA PRO A 1036 30.88 15.30 8.62
C PRO A 1036 31.88 15.70 9.72
N ASP A 1037 32.79 16.65 9.45
CA ASP A 1037 33.73 17.19 10.44
C ASP A 1037 33.12 18.31 11.33
N GLY A 1038 31.83 18.63 11.11
CA GLY A 1038 31.05 19.63 11.83
C GLY A 1038 31.26 21.07 11.34
N SER A 1039 32.07 21.27 10.29
CA SER A 1039 32.30 22.58 9.71
C SER A 1039 31.21 22.99 8.71
N ARG A 1040 31.24 24.24 8.26
CA ARG A 1040 30.22 24.74 7.32
C ARG A 1040 30.39 23.97 6.01
N VAL A 1041 29.29 23.61 5.35
CA VAL A 1041 29.36 22.80 4.14
C VAL A 1041 30.30 23.42 3.10
N ASP A 1042 31.11 22.57 2.48
CA ASP A 1042 31.97 22.93 1.36
C ASP A 1042 31.17 23.01 0.05
N ILE A 1043 31.67 23.78 -0.91
CA ILE A 1043 31.15 23.77 -2.28
C ILE A 1043 31.77 22.58 -3.03
N GLY A 1044 30.95 21.76 -3.66
CA GLY A 1044 31.35 20.58 -4.46
C GLY A 1044 30.87 19.25 -3.88
N ALA A 1045 31.17 18.17 -4.61
CA ALA A 1045 30.76 16.80 -4.26
C ALA A 1045 31.47 16.22 -3.04
N LEU A 1046 32.75 16.53 -2.90
CA LEU A 1046 33.62 16.01 -1.85
C LEU A 1046 33.89 17.12 -0.84
N TYR A 1047 33.76 16.80 0.45
CA TYR A 1047 34.12 17.72 1.53
C TYR A 1047 35.58 17.55 1.92
N PHE A 1048 36.18 18.62 2.44
CA PHE A 1048 37.53 18.67 2.95
C PHE A 1048 37.54 18.34 4.45
N ASP A 1049 38.00 17.14 4.81
CA ASP A 1049 38.15 16.76 6.22
C ASP A 1049 39.37 17.45 6.86
N LYS A 1050 39.12 18.50 7.64
CA LYS A 1050 40.18 19.24 8.35
C LYS A 1050 40.87 18.41 9.44
N ASN A 1051 40.22 17.36 9.93
CA ASN A 1051 40.75 16.49 10.98
C ASN A 1051 41.67 15.39 10.43
N ASN A 1052 41.57 15.05 9.13
CA ASN A 1052 42.36 13.99 8.49
C ASN A 1052 43.20 14.43 7.26
N PHE A 1053 43.35 15.72 6.99
CA PHE A 1053 44.16 16.17 5.86
C PHE A 1053 45.64 15.75 5.97
N ILE A 1054 46.00 14.70 5.23
CA ILE A 1054 47.38 14.31 4.92
C ILE A 1054 47.51 14.45 3.39
N PRO A 1055 48.32 15.38 2.85
CA PRO A 1055 48.44 15.54 1.42
C PRO A 1055 48.88 14.22 0.76
N GLU A 1056 48.05 13.68 -0.13
CA GLU A 1056 48.16 12.33 -0.72
C GLU A 1056 49.50 12.09 -1.46
N PHE A 1057 50.19 13.16 -1.84
CA PHE A 1057 51.49 13.10 -2.52
C PHE A 1057 52.70 12.96 -1.60
N ILE A 1058 52.55 13.19 -0.29
CA ILE A 1058 53.69 13.09 0.64
C ILE A 1058 54.00 11.62 0.99
N ASN A 1059 53.08 10.69 0.71
CA ASN A 1059 53.23 9.27 1.02
C ASN A 1059 53.10 8.32 -0.19
N SER A 1060 53.10 8.84 -1.42
CA SER A 1060 53.11 7.99 -2.61
C SER A 1060 54.53 7.62 -3.04
N ILE A 1061 54.65 6.50 -3.75
CA ILE A 1061 55.91 6.01 -4.29
C ILE A 1061 55.77 5.73 -5.79
N ALA A 1062 56.81 6.00 -6.57
CA ALA A 1062 56.91 5.55 -7.95
C ALA A 1062 57.84 4.34 -8.04
N VAL A 1063 57.45 3.29 -8.76
CA VAL A 1063 58.24 2.06 -8.90
C VAL A 1063 58.68 1.86 -10.35
N TYR A 1064 59.98 1.68 -10.57
CA TYR A 1064 60.52 1.47 -11.92
C TYR A 1064 61.69 0.48 -12.00
N PRO A 1065 61.65 -0.52 -12.90
CA PRO A 1065 60.49 -0.95 -13.68
C PRO A 1065 59.41 -1.60 -12.79
N ASN A 1066 58.15 -1.66 -13.28
CA ASN A 1066 56.97 -2.33 -12.69
C ASN A 1066 57.37 -3.64 -11.95
N PRO A 1067 56.94 -3.93 -10.69
CA PRO A 1067 57.70 -4.77 -9.75
C PRO A 1067 57.72 -6.29 -10.03
N PHE A 1068 57.48 -6.71 -11.27
CA PHE A 1068 57.77 -8.08 -11.72
C PHE A 1068 59.28 -8.40 -11.80
N ALA A 1069 60.15 -7.40 -11.62
CA ALA A 1069 61.60 -7.57 -11.58
C ALA A 1069 62.09 -7.84 -10.15
N SER A 1070 63.18 -8.61 -10.01
CA SER A 1070 63.87 -8.83 -8.73
C SER A 1070 64.74 -7.64 -8.32
N VAL A 1071 64.91 -6.66 -9.20
CA VAL A 1071 65.60 -5.38 -8.95
C VAL A 1071 64.75 -4.27 -9.54
N PHE A 1072 64.33 -3.33 -8.70
CA PHE A 1072 63.54 -2.17 -9.10
C PHE A 1072 63.89 -0.95 -8.25
N THR A 1073 63.51 0.22 -8.73
CA THR A 1073 63.66 1.47 -8.01
C THR A 1073 62.35 1.81 -7.32
N VAL A 1074 62.38 2.15 -6.04
CA VAL A 1074 61.31 2.88 -5.34
C VAL A 1074 61.76 4.35 -5.25
N GLN A 1075 61.00 5.24 -5.86
CA GLN A 1075 61.24 6.68 -5.82
C GLN A 1075 60.18 7.34 -4.94
N LEU A 1076 60.62 8.11 -3.95
CA LEU A 1076 59.77 8.92 -3.10
C LEU A 1076 59.62 10.32 -3.71
N TYR A 1077 58.49 10.96 -3.45
CA TYR A 1077 58.31 12.37 -3.77
C TYR A 1077 59.11 13.25 -2.80
N THR A 1078 59.61 14.37 -3.32
CA THR A 1078 60.29 15.40 -2.52
C THR A 1078 59.39 15.86 -1.38
N GLY A 1079 59.89 15.75 -0.14
CA GLY A 1079 59.12 16.09 1.07
C GLY A 1079 58.41 14.92 1.74
N SER A 1080 58.54 13.69 1.22
CA SER A 1080 57.90 12.50 1.79
C SER A 1080 58.19 12.27 3.27
N ILE A 1081 57.17 11.88 4.05
CA ILE A 1081 57.30 11.53 5.47
C ILE A 1081 57.48 10.02 5.70
N ILE A 1082 57.43 9.22 4.63
CA ILE A 1082 57.73 7.78 4.67
C ILE A 1082 59.08 7.58 5.33
N SER A 1083 59.08 6.85 6.44
CA SER A 1083 60.28 6.53 7.20
C SER A 1083 60.66 5.05 7.07
N ARG A 1084 59.75 4.23 6.55
CA ARG A 1084 59.92 2.79 6.37
C ARG A 1084 59.24 2.28 5.11
N ILE A 1085 59.92 1.39 4.39
CA ILE A 1085 59.39 0.63 3.25
C ILE A 1085 59.56 -0.86 3.56
N ASP A 1086 58.47 -1.62 3.53
CA ASP A 1086 58.44 -3.08 3.61
C ASP A 1086 57.86 -3.65 2.31
N ILE A 1087 58.37 -4.79 1.85
CA ILE A 1087 57.91 -5.43 0.61
C ILE A 1087 57.64 -6.88 0.91
N TYR A 1088 56.49 -7.38 0.49
CA TYR A 1088 56.00 -8.71 0.73
C TYR A 1088 55.74 -9.45 -0.59
N ASN A 1089 55.81 -10.77 -0.57
CA ASN A 1089 55.22 -11.57 -1.64
C ASN A 1089 53.72 -11.82 -1.36
N LEU A 1090 53.00 -12.40 -2.31
CA LEU A 1090 51.56 -12.70 -2.17
C LEU A 1090 51.22 -13.71 -1.07
N LEU A 1091 52.21 -14.40 -0.50
CA LEU A 1091 52.03 -15.26 0.68
C LEU A 1091 52.23 -14.50 2.00
N GLY A 1092 52.36 -13.16 1.95
CA GLY A 1092 52.56 -12.31 3.12
C GLY A 1092 53.98 -12.40 3.72
N GLN A 1093 54.95 -12.99 3.01
CA GLN A 1093 56.32 -13.09 3.51
C GLN A 1093 57.09 -11.80 3.19
N ASN A 1094 57.72 -11.19 4.19
CA ASN A 1094 58.55 -10.00 4.01
C ASN A 1094 59.83 -10.33 3.21
N MET A 1095 59.98 -9.67 2.08
CA MET A 1095 61.05 -9.82 1.09
C MET A 1095 62.13 -8.74 1.22
N TYR A 1096 61.77 -7.56 1.70
CA TYR A 1096 62.65 -6.40 1.87
C TYR A 1096 62.09 -5.45 2.93
N SER A 1097 62.96 -4.85 3.73
CA SER A 1097 62.62 -3.78 4.67
C SER A 1097 63.72 -2.74 4.70
N LYS A 1098 63.35 -1.46 4.68
CA LYS A 1098 64.26 -0.34 4.88
C LYS A 1098 63.64 0.66 5.85
N ASN A 1099 64.38 0.97 6.91
CA ASN A 1099 64.04 2.01 7.89
C ASN A 1099 64.87 3.27 7.63
N ASP A 1100 64.46 4.39 8.24
CA ASP A 1100 65.12 5.71 8.15
C ASP A 1100 65.31 6.18 6.70
N VAL A 1101 64.25 6.01 5.92
CA VAL A 1101 64.18 6.37 4.52
C VAL A 1101 64.30 7.91 4.37
N ASN A 1102 65.47 8.39 3.92
CA ASN A 1102 65.90 9.79 3.86
C ASN A 1102 66.39 10.31 2.47
N GLU A 1103 66.27 9.51 1.42
CA GLU A 1103 66.71 9.77 0.05
C GLU A 1103 65.48 9.64 -0.86
N GLU A 1104 65.43 10.40 -1.95
CA GLU A 1104 64.26 10.39 -2.85
C GLU A 1104 64.21 9.14 -3.74
N ARG A 1105 65.24 8.29 -3.75
CA ARG A 1105 65.34 7.17 -4.68
C ARG A 1105 66.11 5.99 -4.12
N TYR A 1106 65.53 4.80 -4.22
CA TYR A 1106 66.07 3.56 -3.66
C TYR A 1106 66.06 2.42 -4.65
N ILE A 1107 67.18 1.72 -4.75
CA ILE A 1107 67.23 0.44 -5.44
C ILE A 1107 66.86 -0.65 -4.44
N VAL A 1108 65.81 -1.38 -4.76
CA VAL A 1108 65.32 -2.56 -4.05
C VAL A 1108 65.75 -3.79 -4.83
N GLU A 1109 66.35 -4.75 -4.13
CA GLU A 1109 66.65 -6.08 -4.66
C GLU A 1109 65.95 -7.13 -3.80
N THR A 1110 64.98 -7.83 -4.39
CA THR A 1110 64.21 -8.90 -3.74
C THR A 1110 64.75 -10.27 -4.17
N LYS A 1111 64.63 -11.27 -3.29
CA LYS A 1111 65.15 -12.63 -3.55
C LYS A 1111 64.38 -13.39 -4.66
N VAL A 1112 63.18 -12.94 -5.04
CA VAL A 1112 62.32 -13.60 -6.04
C VAL A 1112 61.65 -12.56 -6.94
N LYS A 1113 61.39 -12.95 -8.20
CA LYS A 1113 60.59 -12.18 -9.16
C LYS A 1113 59.11 -12.55 -8.98
N GLY A 1114 58.19 -11.59 -9.14
CA GLY A 1114 56.75 -11.86 -9.07
C GLY A 1114 55.94 -10.63 -8.69
N LEU A 1115 54.64 -10.81 -8.43
CA LEU A 1115 53.80 -9.75 -7.88
C LEU A 1115 54.21 -9.52 -6.42
N LEU A 1116 54.49 -8.27 -6.08
CA LEU A 1116 55.00 -7.86 -4.77
C LEU A 1116 54.06 -6.81 -4.19
N LEU A 1117 53.79 -6.92 -2.89
CA LEU A 1117 53.02 -5.95 -2.13
C LEU A 1117 53.99 -5.02 -1.40
N ILE A 1118 53.94 -3.72 -1.68
CA ILE A 1118 54.80 -2.73 -1.03
C ILE A 1118 53.98 -2.02 0.03
N ARG A 1119 54.42 -2.10 1.28
CA ARG A 1119 53.90 -1.33 2.41
C ARG A 1119 54.87 -0.20 2.71
N VAL A 1120 54.33 1.00 2.89
CA VAL A 1120 55.09 2.17 3.36
C VAL A 1120 54.50 2.64 4.68
N SER A 1121 55.37 3.17 5.54
CA SER A 1121 55.06 3.58 6.91
C SER A 1121 55.81 4.88 7.23
N ASP A 1122 55.16 5.82 7.90
CA ASP A 1122 55.80 7.04 8.41
C ASP A 1122 56.44 6.79 9.79
N LYS A 1123 56.85 7.83 10.53
CA LYS A 1123 57.41 7.66 11.89
C LYS A 1123 56.35 7.39 12.97
N LYS A 1124 55.08 7.57 12.65
CA LYS A 1124 53.94 7.37 13.56
C LYS A 1124 53.35 5.97 13.44
N GLY A 1125 53.62 5.25 12.34
CA GLY A 1125 53.36 3.80 12.19
C GLY A 1125 52.69 3.46 10.88
#